data_AF-A0A1I6XQ80-F1
#
_entry.id   AF-A0A1I6XQ80-F1
#
_cell.length_a   1.000
_cell.length_b   1.000
_cell.length_c   1.000
_cell.angle_alpha   90.00
_cell.angle_beta   90.00
_cell.angle_gamma   90.00
#
_symmetry.space_group_name_H-M   'P 1'
#
loop_
_entity.id
_entity.type
_entity.pdbx_description
1 polymer ?
#
loop_
_entity_poly.entity_id
_entity_poly.type
_entity_poly.pdbx_seq_one_letter_code
_entity_poly.pdbx_strand_id
1 'polypeptide(L)'
;MPEPETTSTPTETTTSPDQPEGLMTPTEASWAQQMYALFGETFPSLEVAFDIVFDAQREKSEREIEEARSRMDESDRREAEAEVRRNAAFMMTLDDIARTEELESEMEQLTANPLEAVDLPDSPDLSLQSVIVKQIAALKHKRETLFADIRVFHNLDSEKDAFTSAYKIIGVLLEKADIQRGVYNFAGCEVTLDEVDRKLDDMKTLLKDAQSNRAIAVSSEDEAMIDVDVRSIREIIYELEDAGYTGLATQLLINMNQNQDSVTRHDDPRWTDLMSDAAACKATLPELRTITRQIETLCESMSAGAPTTAASDTLDDLHDFQTDTSRNVTSTLRLVTALKTTAHRREMWIKNQEWAKTDLDERTTKYRKQLEKFIVFDEDKQVVTKESKSEARARAVETDGLDKDIMAQVAKRPKGKKVKVVPRSTIDSLLESFEFLDELRSSGVAGIESIALEEFIKAEDILEGINTNPTGYDDLQTRTQKILDKVANTKTGKKAIYYIEAKMNLEEDVRILREKAPSMNINKALGQCNKLEGTRLEPLLKQLEAAVGFKEVFEKKLEPVDKIFKQIPELLAKLGAARPELAKKFKKVWLPKHEKVYHGELEMELKNAKVTAHNANTVDDVKDAITQVNTVKAKADKYVQELKERISHLDEDVDGPRTTPEQDEFFEKIEADYKEGVQLEIDRKLAKSKFNETSRPMRDELEMLTAKAKSWKGAKAALKGFPRIDTANYDPTRFKDLLAEVKLLEQECAVNSSYEENMGRLNELKGMYDAMRGELTGFREDIAKDVVKATEKAIARMETAKTFAEGGFITGVAGKQDAGENIVDTSTLKRFAACVTKPIIPGDLRAQAQIIGDKKKSLEERKKAREEALRIVRPLLARLDGDKAIKLYRRHPFGLDNDVNVLRPVLVQLEVKLLTLAA
;
A
#
# COMPACT_ATOMS: atom_id res chain seq x y z
N MET A 1 -78.70 24.66 -48.53
CA MET A 1 -79.26 23.35 -48.12
C MET A 1 -78.10 22.43 -47.74
N PRO A 2 -78.07 21.86 -46.54
CA PRO A 2 -78.72 22.32 -45.31
C PRO A 2 -77.75 22.41 -44.11
N GLU A 3 -78.15 23.28 -43.18
CA GLU A 3 -77.91 23.33 -41.72
C GLU A 3 -78.06 21.95 -41.02
N PRO A 4 -77.76 21.76 -39.71
CA PRO A 4 -77.79 22.74 -38.59
C PRO A 4 -76.61 22.58 -37.59
N GLU A 5 -76.43 23.28 -36.47
CA GLU A 5 -77.06 24.42 -35.79
C GLU A 5 -75.97 24.91 -34.81
N THR A 6 -75.53 26.16 -34.93
CA THR A 6 -74.72 26.81 -33.89
C THR A 6 -75.65 27.30 -32.80
N THR A 7 -75.71 26.57 -31.68
CA THR A 7 -76.32 27.06 -30.44
C THR A 7 -75.31 27.95 -29.74
N SER A 8 -75.49 29.25 -29.92
CA SER A 8 -74.97 30.28 -29.05
C SER A 8 -75.63 30.14 -27.67
N THR A 9 -74.82 29.86 -26.65
CA THR A 9 -75.16 30.12 -25.24
C THR A 9 -74.12 31.11 -24.71
N PRO A 10 -74.53 32.04 -23.84
CA PRO A 10 -73.79 33.27 -23.57
C PRO A 10 -72.49 32.98 -22.82
N THR A 11 -71.48 33.80 -23.09
CA THR A 11 -70.32 33.98 -22.23
C THR A 11 -70.82 34.32 -20.82
N GLU A 12 -70.95 33.30 -19.97
CA GLU A 12 -71.02 33.53 -18.53
C GLU A 12 -69.71 34.18 -18.13
N THR A 13 -69.87 35.40 -17.62
CA THR A 13 -68.84 36.16 -16.95
C THR A 13 -68.24 35.28 -15.86
N THR A 14 -66.98 34.88 -16.03
CA THR A 14 -66.12 34.43 -14.93
C THR A 14 -66.21 35.48 -13.83
N THR A 15 -67.07 35.24 -12.87
CA THR A 15 -66.97 35.85 -11.56
C THR A 15 -65.82 35.09 -10.90
N SER A 16 -64.65 35.71 -10.91
CA SER A 16 -63.55 35.30 -10.05
C SER A 16 -64.09 35.04 -8.64
N PRO A 17 -63.73 33.93 -7.99
CA PRO A 17 -63.85 33.90 -6.54
C PRO A 17 -62.88 34.96 -6.02
N ASP A 18 -63.41 35.87 -5.20
CA ASP A 18 -62.62 36.87 -4.50
C ASP A 18 -61.37 36.21 -3.89
N GLN A 19 -60.20 36.81 -4.17
CA GLN A 19 -58.95 36.41 -3.53
C GLN A 19 -59.11 36.53 -2.02
N PRO A 20 -58.57 35.59 -1.22
CA PRO A 20 -58.60 35.70 0.23
C PRO A 20 -57.94 37.02 0.66
N GLU A 21 -58.65 37.82 1.47
CA GLU A 21 -58.16 39.05 2.08
C GLU A 21 -56.90 38.74 2.91
N GLY A 22 -55.71 38.92 2.34
CA GLY A 22 -54.46 38.62 3.04
C GLY A 22 -53.20 38.48 2.19
N LEU A 23 -53.29 38.42 0.86
CA LEU A 23 -52.11 38.40 -0.01
C LEU A 23 -51.72 39.81 -0.45
N MET A 24 -50.44 40.17 -0.27
CA MET A 24 -49.87 41.40 -0.81
C MET A 24 -50.13 41.47 -2.32
N THR A 25 -50.63 42.62 -2.77
CA THR A 25 -50.82 42.87 -4.20
C THR A 25 -49.46 42.86 -4.92
N PRO A 26 -49.41 42.55 -6.22
CA PRO A 26 -48.15 42.54 -6.99
C PRO A 26 -47.38 43.87 -6.91
N THR A 27 -48.09 44.97 -6.74
CA THR A 27 -47.54 46.31 -6.49
C THR A 27 -46.87 46.45 -5.13
N GLU A 28 -47.45 45.85 -4.08
CA GLU A 28 -46.88 45.86 -2.72
C GLU A 28 -45.67 44.94 -2.61
N ALA A 29 -45.70 43.76 -3.24
CA ALA A 29 -44.57 42.84 -3.29
C ALA A 29 -43.36 43.45 -4.04
N SER A 30 -43.61 44.12 -5.16
CA SER A 30 -42.57 44.84 -5.93
C SER A 30 -41.98 46.01 -5.15
N TRP A 31 -42.81 46.77 -4.43
CA TRP A 31 -42.35 47.85 -3.56
C TRP A 31 -41.50 47.30 -2.39
N ALA A 32 -41.94 46.21 -1.75
CA ALA A 32 -41.21 45.62 -0.63
C ALA A 32 -39.85 45.03 -1.07
N GLN A 33 -39.78 44.39 -2.24
CA GLN A 33 -38.51 43.93 -2.82
C GLN A 33 -37.54 45.09 -3.08
N GLN A 34 -38.04 46.22 -3.59
CA GLN A 34 -37.21 47.42 -3.83
C GLN A 34 -36.71 48.04 -2.51
N MET A 35 -37.54 48.04 -1.46
CA MET A 35 -37.15 48.56 -0.15
C MET A 35 -36.12 47.68 0.55
N TYR A 36 -36.25 46.35 0.52
CA TYR A 36 -35.24 45.43 1.06
C TYR A 36 -33.90 45.59 0.35
N ALA A 37 -33.92 45.68 -0.99
CA ALA A 37 -32.71 45.95 -1.77
C ALA A 37 -32.04 47.29 -1.43
N LEU A 38 -32.81 48.32 -1.07
CA LEU A 38 -32.30 49.61 -0.61
C LEU A 38 -31.61 49.55 0.76
N PHE A 39 -32.04 48.64 1.64
CA PHE A 39 -31.40 48.41 2.94
C PHE A 39 -30.25 47.38 2.88
N GLY A 40 -29.96 46.82 1.71
CA GLY A 40 -28.91 45.81 1.53
C GLY A 40 -29.31 44.41 2.01
N GLU A 41 -30.60 44.18 2.22
CA GLU A 41 -31.16 42.89 2.68
C GLU A 41 -31.91 42.20 1.53
N THR A 42 -31.97 40.86 1.56
CA THR A 42 -32.70 40.08 0.55
C THR A 42 -34.15 39.90 0.98
N PHE A 43 -35.08 40.17 0.07
CA PHE A 43 -36.51 39.96 0.34
C PHE A 43 -36.76 38.46 0.59
N PRO A 44 -37.26 38.06 1.76
CA PRO A 44 -37.39 36.65 2.12
C PRO A 44 -38.36 35.93 1.19
N SER A 45 -38.06 34.66 0.86
CA SER A 45 -38.99 33.82 0.10
C SER A 45 -40.27 33.59 0.90
N LEU A 46 -41.36 33.27 0.20
CA LEU A 46 -42.65 33.02 0.85
C LEU A 46 -42.54 31.93 1.93
N GLU A 47 -41.73 30.88 1.70
CA GLU A 47 -41.41 29.83 2.67
C GLU A 47 -40.68 30.35 3.91
N VAL A 48 -39.64 31.18 3.75
CA VAL A 48 -38.89 31.76 4.88
C VAL A 48 -39.76 32.74 5.67
N ALA A 49 -40.64 33.49 4.98
CA ALA A 49 -41.62 34.33 5.65
C ALA A 49 -42.71 33.50 6.36
N PHE A 50 -43.09 32.34 5.81
CA PHE A 50 -44.01 31.41 6.46
C PHE A 50 -43.38 30.77 7.71
N ASP A 51 -42.12 30.33 7.66
CA ASP A 51 -41.42 29.78 8.82
C ASP A 51 -41.25 30.82 9.94
N ILE A 52 -40.86 32.06 9.59
CA ILE A 52 -40.73 33.15 10.57
C ILE A 52 -42.10 33.52 11.18
N VAL A 53 -43.18 33.49 10.38
CA VAL A 53 -44.54 33.74 10.87
C VAL A 53 -45.06 32.58 11.71
N PHE A 54 -44.73 31.34 11.35
CA PHE A 54 -45.12 30.13 12.07
C PHE A 54 -44.41 30.04 13.41
N ASP A 55 -43.10 30.33 13.44
CA ASP A 55 -42.32 30.42 14.67
C ASP A 55 -42.80 31.58 15.55
N ALA A 56 -43.10 32.75 14.97
CA ALA A 56 -43.66 33.88 15.72
C ALA A 56 -45.09 33.61 16.22
N GLN A 57 -45.92 32.88 15.46
CA GLN A 57 -47.25 32.45 15.90
C GLN A 57 -47.17 31.37 16.97
N ARG A 58 -46.18 30.49 16.91
CA ARG A 58 -45.89 29.50 17.94
C ARG A 58 -45.35 30.15 19.21
N GLU A 59 -44.42 31.09 19.11
CA GLU A 59 -43.92 31.85 20.26
C GLU A 59 -45.02 32.73 20.88
N LYS A 60 -45.90 33.30 20.05
CA LYS A 60 -47.07 34.06 20.50
C LYS A 60 -48.11 33.15 21.13
N SER A 61 -48.40 31.98 20.56
CA SER A 61 -49.34 31.02 21.15
C SER A 61 -48.78 30.42 22.44
N GLU A 62 -47.48 30.15 22.52
CA GLU A 62 -46.80 29.72 23.75
C GLU A 62 -46.86 30.81 24.83
N ARG A 63 -46.61 32.09 24.50
CA ARG A 63 -46.78 33.20 25.44
C ARG A 63 -48.24 33.45 25.84
N GLU A 64 -49.19 33.32 24.91
CA GLU A 64 -50.63 33.46 25.19
C GLU A 64 -51.17 32.29 26.03
N ILE A 65 -50.65 31.08 25.83
CA ILE A 65 -50.93 29.89 26.66
C ILE A 65 -50.28 30.03 28.04
N GLU A 66 -49.08 30.59 28.15
CA GLU A 66 -48.41 30.86 29.44
C GLU A 66 -49.15 31.95 30.24
N GLU A 67 -49.57 33.03 29.57
CA GLU A 67 -50.40 34.10 30.18
C GLU A 67 -51.80 33.60 30.53
N ALA A 68 -52.41 32.72 29.72
CA ALA A 68 -53.69 32.08 30.01
C ALA A 68 -53.58 31.07 31.18
N ARG A 69 -52.54 30.22 31.20
CA ARG A 69 -52.25 29.28 32.31
C ARG A 69 -52.06 29.98 33.65
N SER A 70 -51.49 31.19 33.65
CA SER A 70 -51.29 31.99 34.88
C SER A 70 -52.59 32.56 35.46
N ARG A 71 -53.69 32.57 34.70
CA ARG A 71 -55.00 33.13 35.08
C ARG A 71 -56.14 32.10 35.09
N MET A 72 -55.86 30.87 34.69
CA MET A 72 -56.82 29.77 34.61
C MET A 72 -57.01 29.08 35.96
N ASP A 73 -58.24 28.71 36.28
CA ASP A 73 -58.52 27.84 37.42
C ASP A 73 -57.88 26.46 37.19
N GLU A 74 -57.56 25.74 38.28
CA GLU A 74 -56.89 24.44 38.22
C GLU A 74 -57.64 23.39 37.37
N SER A 75 -58.95 23.57 37.16
CA SER A 75 -59.75 22.76 36.24
C SER A 75 -59.45 23.07 34.78
N ASP A 76 -59.44 24.36 34.42
CA ASP A 76 -59.19 24.83 33.05
C ASP A 76 -57.73 24.56 32.66
N ARG A 77 -56.78 24.72 33.59
CA ARG A 77 -55.37 24.36 33.39
C ARG A 77 -55.22 22.87 33.02
N ARG A 78 -55.99 21.99 33.66
CA ARG A 78 -55.99 20.55 33.36
C ARG A 78 -56.64 20.22 32.02
N GLU A 79 -57.70 20.93 31.64
CA GLU A 79 -58.32 20.78 30.32
C GLU A 79 -57.37 21.25 29.21
N ALA A 80 -56.71 22.40 29.38
CA ALA A 80 -55.70 22.88 28.45
C ALA A 80 -54.46 21.96 28.39
N GLU A 81 -54.00 21.41 29.51
CA GLU A 81 -52.91 20.42 29.54
C GLU A 81 -53.30 19.09 28.89
N ALA A 82 -54.56 18.68 28.99
CA ALA A 82 -55.08 17.50 28.30
C ALA A 82 -55.20 17.76 26.79
N GLU A 83 -55.65 18.96 26.39
CA GLU A 83 -55.80 19.33 24.98
C GLU A 83 -54.46 19.54 24.28
N VAL A 84 -53.48 20.16 24.94
CA VAL A 84 -52.10 20.27 24.43
C VAL A 84 -51.47 18.89 24.27
N ARG A 85 -51.68 17.95 25.21
CA ARG A 85 -51.19 16.57 25.08
C ARG A 85 -51.87 15.81 23.95
N ARG A 86 -53.19 15.93 23.83
CA ARG A 86 -53.95 15.33 22.73
C ARG A 86 -53.44 15.83 21.39
N ASN A 87 -53.19 17.13 21.27
CA ASN A 87 -52.64 17.73 20.06
C ASN A 87 -51.20 17.28 19.79
N ALA A 88 -50.35 17.19 20.82
CA ALA A 88 -48.98 16.68 20.68
C ALA A 88 -48.96 15.21 20.21
N ALA A 89 -49.80 14.34 20.79
CA ALA A 89 -49.93 12.95 20.38
C ALA A 89 -50.49 12.82 18.96
N PHE A 90 -51.47 13.66 18.60
CA PHE A 90 -52.01 13.68 17.24
C PHE A 90 -50.96 14.11 16.21
N MET A 91 -50.18 15.17 16.49
CA MET A 91 -49.08 15.60 15.64
C MET A 91 -47.99 14.53 15.52
N MET A 92 -47.65 13.86 16.63
CA MET A 92 -46.72 12.74 16.61
C MET A 92 -47.22 11.59 15.74
N THR A 93 -48.52 11.29 15.77
CA THR A 93 -49.13 10.25 14.91
C THR A 93 -49.01 10.63 13.43
N LEU A 94 -49.22 11.90 13.07
CA LEU A 94 -49.07 12.37 11.69
C LEU A 94 -47.62 12.32 11.21
N ASP A 95 -46.68 12.78 12.04
CA ASP A 95 -45.24 12.71 11.77
C ASP A 95 -44.78 11.26 11.59
N ASP A 96 -45.25 10.37 12.48
CA ASP A 96 -45.01 8.94 12.40
C ASP A 96 -45.54 8.32 11.10
N ILE A 97 -46.75 8.66 10.67
CA ILE A 97 -47.32 8.16 9.41
C ILE A 97 -46.47 8.61 8.22
N ALA A 98 -46.12 9.90 8.15
CA ALA A 98 -45.26 10.43 7.08
C ALA A 98 -43.89 9.74 7.07
N ARG A 99 -43.26 9.58 8.24
CA ARG A 99 -41.98 8.88 8.37
C ARG A 99 -42.08 7.40 8.01
N THR A 100 -43.22 6.76 8.25
CA THR A 100 -43.44 5.36 7.84
C THR A 100 -43.43 5.22 6.32
N GLU A 101 -44.10 6.12 5.60
CA GLU A 101 -44.12 6.12 4.13
C GLU A 101 -42.70 6.38 3.55
N GLU A 102 -41.95 7.30 4.15
CA GLU A 102 -40.54 7.51 3.81
C GLU A 102 -39.70 6.25 4.07
N LEU A 103 -39.85 5.63 5.24
CA LEU A 103 -39.13 4.43 5.62
C LEU A 103 -39.47 3.24 4.73
N GLU A 104 -40.71 3.10 4.28
CA GLU A 104 -41.12 2.09 3.30
C GLU A 104 -40.40 2.31 1.97
N SER A 105 -40.30 3.57 1.50
CA SER A 105 -39.52 3.91 0.31
C SER A 105 -38.01 3.64 0.49
N GLU A 106 -37.44 4.01 1.64
CA GLU A 106 -36.05 3.71 1.98
C GLU A 106 -35.81 2.19 2.03
N MET A 107 -36.75 1.41 2.57
CA MET A 107 -36.69 -0.05 2.63
C MET A 107 -36.81 -0.69 1.25
N GLU A 108 -37.65 -0.18 0.36
CA GLU A 108 -37.73 -0.59 -1.04
C GLU A 108 -36.40 -0.33 -1.77
N GLN A 109 -35.77 0.83 -1.54
CA GLN A 109 -34.45 1.14 -2.09
C GLN A 109 -33.36 0.23 -1.50
N LEU A 110 -33.35 0.02 -0.18
CA LEU A 110 -32.38 -0.85 0.49
C LEU A 110 -32.54 -2.33 0.13
N THR A 111 -33.75 -2.78 -0.20
CA THR A 111 -33.99 -4.16 -0.65
C THR A 111 -33.70 -4.34 -2.14
N ALA A 112 -33.98 -3.35 -2.98
CA ALA A 112 -33.69 -3.38 -4.41
C ALA A 112 -32.20 -3.19 -4.72
N ASN A 113 -31.54 -2.28 -4.00
CA ASN A 113 -30.12 -1.97 -4.15
C ASN A 113 -29.52 -1.55 -2.79
N PRO A 114 -29.08 -2.50 -1.96
CA PRO A 114 -28.60 -2.22 -0.60
C PRO A 114 -27.37 -1.29 -0.48
N LEU A 115 -26.85 -0.78 -1.60
CA LEU A 115 -25.50 -0.24 -1.74
C LEU A 115 -25.40 1.17 -2.35
N GLU A 116 -26.38 1.69 -3.09
CA GLU A 116 -26.32 3.11 -3.53
C GLU A 116 -26.60 4.09 -2.38
N ALA A 117 -27.26 3.63 -1.32
CA ALA A 117 -27.65 4.46 -0.17
C ALA A 117 -26.69 4.37 1.05
N VAL A 118 -25.58 3.63 0.95
CA VAL A 118 -24.82 3.21 2.15
C VAL A 118 -23.30 3.32 1.98
N ASP A 119 -22.70 4.30 2.66
CA ASP A 119 -21.25 4.42 2.80
C ASP A 119 -20.67 3.25 3.64
N LEU A 120 -19.73 2.51 3.06
CA LEU A 120 -18.94 1.52 3.80
C LEU A 120 -18.00 2.25 4.78
N PRO A 121 -18.03 1.93 6.08
CA PRO A 121 -17.18 2.60 7.07
C PRO A 121 -15.70 2.42 6.73
N ASP A 122 -14.84 3.29 7.26
CA ASP A 122 -13.39 3.25 7.00
C ASP A 122 -12.66 2.08 7.67
N SER A 123 -13.30 1.40 8.63
CA SER A 123 -12.76 0.24 9.32
C SER A 123 -13.82 -0.85 9.53
N PRO A 124 -13.49 -2.13 9.31
CA PRO A 124 -14.39 -3.24 9.61
C PRO A 124 -14.28 -3.64 11.08
N ASP A 125 -15.10 -3.05 11.96
CA ASP A 125 -15.15 -3.48 13.36
C ASP A 125 -16.05 -4.72 13.54
N LEU A 126 -15.42 -5.89 13.52
CA LEU A 126 -16.08 -7.19 13.74
C LEU A 126 -16.55 -7.39 15.20
N SER A 127 -16.04 -6.61 16.17
CA SER A 127 -16.45 -6.71 17.57
C SER A 127 -17.86 -6.15 17.77
N LEU A 128 -18.17 -5.05 17.07
CA LEU A 128 -19.47 -4.40 17.06
C LEU A 128 -20.57 -5.29 16.48
N GLN A 129 -20.25 -6.18 15.53
CA GLN A 129 -21.25 -7.08 14.97
C GLN A 129 -21.99 -7.89 16.05
N SER A 130 -21.24 -8.44 17.01
CA SER A 130 -21.84 -9.24 18.09
C SER A 130 -22.62 -8.39 19.09
N VAL A 131 -22.21 -7.14 19.28
CA VAL A 131 -22.87 -6.15 20.15
C VAL A 131 -24.18 -5.70 19.51
N ILE A 132 -24.15 -5.31 18.24
CA ILE A 132 -25.32 -4.87 17.46
C ILE A 132 -26.36 -5.99 17.33
N VAL A 133 -25.94 -7.25 17.11
CA VAL A 133 -26.89 -8.39 17.14
C VAL A 133 -27.61 -8.49 18.49
N LYS A 134 -26.87 -8.35 19.59
CA LYS A 134 -27.46 -8.39 20.93
C LYS A 134 -28.33 -7.16 21.20
N GLN A 135 -27.94 -5.99 20.69
CA GLN A 135 -28.66 -4.74 20.83
C GLN A 135 -29.99 -4.78 20.05
N ILE A 136 -29.99 -5.18 18.78
CA ILE A 136 -31.23 -5.38 17.99
C ILE A 136 -32.16 -6.35 18.71
N ALA A 137 -31.64 -7.48 19.22
CA ALA A 137 -32.45 -8.45 19.96
C ALA A 137 -33.01 -7.86 21.28
N ALA A 138 -32.20 -7.08 22.01
CA ALA A 138 -32.61 -6.41 23.24
C ALA A 138 -33.65 -5.31 22.99
N LEU A 139 -33.48 -4.49 21.94
CA LEU A 139 -34.41 -3.44 21.54
C LEU A 139 -35.73 -4.01 21.02
N LYS A 140 -35.67 -5.11 20.26
CA LYS A 140 -36.86 -5.87 19.87
C LYS A 140 -37.60 -6.37 21.11
N HIS A 141 -36.90 -6.90 22.10
CA HIS A 141 -37.53 -7.31 23.36
C HIS A 141 -38.10 -6.13 24.16
N LYS A 142 -37.40 -4.99 24.22
CA LYS A 142 -37.85 -3.74 24.87
C LYS A 142 -39.12 -3.20 24.21
N ARG A 143 -39.19 -3.21 22.87
CA ARG A 143 -40.38 -2.86 22.08
C ARG A 143 -41.59 -3.70 22.45
N GLU A 144 -41.45 -5.03 22.41
CA GLU A 144 -42.54 -5.96 22.76
C GLU A 144 -42.99 -5.79 24.23
N THR A 145 -42.04 -5.55 25.12
CA THR A 145 -42.31 -5.34 26.56
C THR A 145 -43.09 -4.05 26.81
N LEU A 146 -42.69 -2.93 26.18
CA LEU A 146 -43.41 -1.66 26.31
C LEU A 146 -44.81 -1.76 25.72
N PHE A 147 -44.96 -2.39 24.55
CA PHE A 147 -46.26 -2.52 23.88
C PHE A 147 -47.27 -3.37 24.68
N ALA A 148 -46.80 -4.31 25.50
CA ALA A 148 -47.66 -5.09 26.39
C ALA A 148 -48.51 -4.22 27.35
N ASP A 149 -48.03 -3.02 27.69
CA ASP A 149 -48.68 -2.07 28.59
C ASP A 149 -49.62 -1.08 27.86
N ILE A 150 -49.96 -1.31 26.59
CA ILE A 150 -50.92 -0.47 25.82
C ILE A 150 -52.27 -0.24 26.53
N ARG A 151 -52.64 -1.12 27.47
CA ARG A 151 -53.86 -0.98 28.29
C ARG A 151 -53.84 0.22 29.24
N VAL A 152 -52.68 0.79 29.54
CA VAL A 152 -52.51 1.99 30.39
C VAL A 152 -53.15 3.23 29.76
N PHE A 153 -53.29 3.26 28.44
CA PHE A 153 -53.90 4.35 27.67
C PHE A 153 -55.45 4.30 27.62
N HIS A 154 -56.09 3.68 28.63
CA HIS A 154 -57.55 3.62 28.68
C HIS A 154 -58.15 5.04 28.79
N ASN A 155 -59.03 5.40 27.86
CA ASN A 155 -59.62 6.74 27.70
C ASN A 155 -58.64 7.85 27.24
N LEU A 156 -57.49 7.48 26.68
CA LEU A 156 -56.51 8.38 26.05
C LEU A 156 -56.28 7.95 24.60
N ASP A 157 -57.31 8.09 23.75
CA ASP A 157 -57.34 7.50 22.41
C ASP A 157 -56.27 8.10 21.46
N SER A 158 -56.03 9.40 21.53
CA SER A 158 -55.01 10.05 20.69
C SER A 158 -53.59 9.64 21.08
N GLU A 159 -53.31 9.50 22.37
CA GLU A 159 -52.05 9.00 22.90
C GLU A 159 -51.85 7.51 22.60
N LYS A 160 -52.94 6.73 22.59
CA LYS A 160 -52.92 5.31 22.21
C LYS A 160 -52.60 5.13 20.72
N ASP A 161 -53.15 5.99 19.86
CA ASP A 161 -52.87 5.96 18.42
C ASP A 161 -51.40 6.32 18.15
N ALA A 162 -50.88 7.37 18.81
CA ALA A 162 -49.45 7.73 18.76
C ALA A 162 -48.53 6.61 19.28
N PHE A 163 -48.92 5.94 20.37
CA PHE A 163 -48.18 4.80 20.92
C PHE A 163 -48.16 3.61 19.94
N THR A 164 -49.24 3.43 19.17
CA THR A 164 -49.37 2.35 18.19
C THR A 164 -48.63 2.66 16.89
N SER A 165 -48.59 3.93 16.44
CA SER A 165 -47.81 4.35 15.28
C SER A 165 -46.31 4.22 15.55
N ALA A 166 -45.83 4.68 16.71
CA ALA A 166 -44.44 4.54 17.12
C ALA A 166 -44.02 3.06 17.19
N TYR A 167 -44.89 2.18 17.70
CA TYR A 167 -44.64 0.73 17.71
C TYR A 167 -44.43 0.15 16.30
N LYS A 168 -45.20 0.61 15.30
CA LYS A 168 -45.05 0.16 13.90
C LYS A 168 -43.74 0.63 13.29
N ILE A 169 -43.41 1.91 13.45
CA ILE A 169 -42.16 2.50 12.95
C ILE A 169 -40.94 1.81 13.53
N ILE A 170 -40.91 1.58 14.84
CA ILE A 170 -39.81 0.84 15.48
C ILE A 170 -39.66 -0.55 14.86
N GLY A 171 -40.77 -1.19 14.45
CA GLY A 171 -40.72 -2.46 13.72
C GLY A 171 -39.97 -2.34 12.40
N VAL A 172 -40.35 -1.37 11.57
CA VAL A 172 -39.72 -1.11 10.26
C VAL A 172 -38.26 -0.69 10.42
N LEU A 173 -37.94 0.17 11.39
CA LEU A 173 -36.57 0.59 11.71
C LEU A 173 -35.69 -0.58 12.20
N LEU A 174 -36.23 -1.49 13.01
CA LEU A 174 -35.51 -2.69 13.44
C LEU A 174 -35.22 -3.63 12.25
N GLU A 175 -36.16 -3.75 11.31
CA GLU A 175 -35.94 -4.49 10.06
C GLU A 175 -34.88 -3.82 9.18
N LYS A 176 -34.92 -2.49 9.05
CA LYS A 176 -33.89 -1.69 8.38
C LYS A 176 -32.51 -1.90 9.01
N ALA A 177 -32.41 -1.86 10.34
CA ALA A 177 -31.17 -2.10 11.07
C ALA A 177 -30.66 -3.54 10.87
N ASP A 178 -31.55 -4.54 10.79
CA ASP A 178 -31.17 -5.93 10.49
C ASP A 178 -30.61 -6.10 9.06
N ILE A 179 -31.17 -5.38 8.07
CA ILE A 179 -30.68 -5.33 6.69
C ILE A 179 -29.30 -4.64 6.64
N GLN A 180 -29.17 -3.46 7.25
CA GLN A 180 -27.92 -2.70 7.34
C GLN A 180 -26.81 -3.50 8.04
N ARG A 181 -27.14 -4.19 9.14
CA ARG A 181 -26.23 -5.16 9.78
C ARG A 181 -25.84 -6.28 8.83
N GLY A 182 -26.81 -6.81 8.07
CA GLY A 182 -26.59 -7.86 7.08
C GLY A 182 -25.57 -7.49 6.00
N VAL A 183 -25.42 -6.18 5.71
CA VAL A 183 -24.42 -5.62 4.79
C VAL A 183 -23.19 -5.03 5.49
N TYR A 184 -23.09 -5.10 6.82
CA TYR A 184 -21.99 -4.57 7.66
C TYR A 184 -21.89 -3.03 7.67
N ASN A 185 -23.02 -2.34 7.47
CA ASN A 185 -23.12 -0.89 7.70
C ASN A 185 -23.41 -0.62 9.17
N PHE A 186 -22.37 -0.65 10.01
CA PHE A 186 -22.56 -0.45 11.45
C PHE A 186 -22.87 1.00 11.82
N ALA A 187 -22.33 2.00 11.10
CA ALA A 187 -22.63 3.41 11.35
C ALA A 187 -24.09 3.75 11.02
N GLY A 188 -24.59 3.33 9.86
CA GLY A 188 -26.00 3.48 9.53
C GLY A 188 -26.91 2.63 10.42
N CYS A 189 -26.43 1.47 10.89
CA CYS A 189 -27.13 0.67 11.88
C CYS A 189 -27.20 1.40 13.23
N GLU A 190 -26.13 2.03 13.71
CA GLU A 190 -26.11 2.84 14.94
C GLU A 190 -27.09 4.00 14.83
N VAL A 191 -27.07 4.78 13.74
CA VAL A 191 -28.05 5.86 13.51
C VAL A 191 -29.49 5.34 13.51
N THR A 192 -29.73 4.21 12.85
CA THR A 192 -31.07 3.59 12.81
C THR A 192 -31.47 3.04 14.19
N LEU A 193 -30.52 2.51 14.96
CA LEU A 193 -30.76 2.04 16.33
C LEU A 193 -30.94 3.20 17.31
N ASP A 194 -30.29 4.33 17.10
CA ASP A 194 -30.52 5.58 17.85
C ASP A 194 -31.93 6.12 17.56
N GLU A 195 -32.39 6.06 16.30
CA GLU A 195 -33.77 6.40 15.94
C GLU A 195 -34.76 5.44 16.61
N VAL A 196 -34.45 4.14 16.66
CA VAL A 196 -35.21 3.14 17.43
C VAL A 196 -35.22 3.48 18.91
N ASP A 197 -34.08 3.84 19.51
CA ASP A 197 -34.01 4.17 20.93
C ASP A 197 -34.77 5.47 21.25
N ARG A 198 -34.71 6.49 20.38
CA ARG A 198 -35.54 7.70 20.50
C ARG A 198 -37.03 7.37 20.41
N LYS A 199 -37.47 6.58 19.42
CA LYS A 199 -38.89 6.20 19.30
C LYS A 199 -39.32 5.26 20.44
N LEU A 200 -38.44 4.42 20.96
CA LEU A 200 -38.69 3.63 22.18
C LEU A 200 -38.79 4.53 23.41
N ASP A 201 -38.00 5.59 23.48
CA ASP A 201 -38.07 6.61 24.52
C ASP A 201 -39.33 7.48 24.36
N ASP A 202 -39.81 7.74 23.15
CA ASP A 202 -41.12 8.38 22.90
C ASP A 202 -42.25 7.45 23.35
N MET A 203 -42.22 6.17 22.99
CA MET A 203 -43.18 5.18 23.50
C MET A 203 -43.13 5.12 25.04
N LYS A 204 -41.93 5.11 25.61
CA LYS A 204 -41.73 5.10 27.05
C LYS A 204 -42.18 6.42 27.67
N THR A 205 -42.07 7.55 27.00
CA THR A 205 -42.49 8.88 27.47
C THR A 205 -43.99 9.04 27.35
N LEU A 206 -44.64 8.57 26.28
CA LEU A 206 -46.09 8.45 26.20
C LEU A 206 -46.64 7.53 27.29
N LEU A 207 -45.99 6.38 27.50
CA LEU A 207 -46.35 5.44 28.56
C LEU A 207 -46.10 6.07 29.93
N LYS A 208 -44.96 6.74 30.09
CA LYS A 208 -44.58 7.41 31.32
C LYS A 208 -45.50 8.57 31.56
N ASP A 209 -45.89 9.43 30.62
CA ASP A 209 -46.82 10.55 30.77
C ASP A 209 -48.24 10.08 31.03
N ALA A 210 -48.64 8.95 30.44
CA ALA A 210 -49.83 8.23 30.88
C ALA A 210 -49.71 7.77 32.34
N GLN A 211 -48.50 7.45 32.82
CA GLN A 211 -48.18 7.10 34.22
C GLN A 211 -47.81 8.31 35.13
N SER A 212 -47.31 9.42 34.58
CA SER A 212 -46.51 10.54 35.13
C SER A 212 -47.13 11.91 34.84
N ASN A 213 -48.37 11.90 34.37
CA ASN A 213 -49.39 12.66 35.08
C ASN A 213 -49.56 12.22 36.56
N ARG A 214 -48.62 11.40 37.08
CA ARG A 214 -47.86 11.56 38.34
C ARG A 214 -46.37 12.10 38.19
N ALA A 215 -46.16 13.41 37.94
CA ALA A 215 -44.98 14.32 38.17
C ALA A 215 -43.51 14.07 37.62
N ILE A 216 -42.72 15.18 37.55
CA ILE A 216 -41.51 15.58 36.72
C ILE A 216 -40.16 15.74 37.52
N ALA A 217 -38.95 15.81 36.89
CA ALA A 217 -37.72 16.54 37.36
C ALA A 217 -36.57 16.75 36.30
N VAL A 218 -35.64 17.73 36.52
CA VAL A 218 -34.62 18.42 35.63
C VAL A 218 -33.13 18.32 36.15
N SER A 219 -32.08 18.64 35.34
CA SER A 219 -30.59 18.46 35.53
C SER A 219 -29.75 19.63 36.18
N SER A 220 -28.41 19.47 36.32
CA SER A 220 -27.50 20.15 37.30
C SER A 220 -26.32 21.04 36.78
N GLU A 221 -25.62 21.72 37.71
CA GLU A 221 -24.73 22.91 37.56
C GLU A 221 -23.26 22.67 37.11
N ASP A 222 -22.65 21.50 37.35
CA ASP A 222 -21.23 21.23 37.00
C ASP A 222 -21.00 21.11 35.47
N GLU A 223 -22.03 20.68 34.73
CA GLU A 223 -22.02 20.60 33.26
C GLU A 223 -21.86 22.00 32.63
N ALA A 224 -22.42 23.04 33.27
CA ALA A 224 -22.34 24.42 32.78
C ALA A 224 -20.92 25.03 32.90
N MET A 225 -20.10 24.58 33.86
CA MET A 225 -18.75 25.12 34.08
C MET A 225 -17.73 24.58 33.07
N ILE A 226 -17.78 23.28 32.78
CA ILE A 226 -16.90 22.63 31.80
C ILE A 226 -17.13 23.22 30.39
N ASP A 227 -18.38 23.54 30.04
CA ASP A 227 -18.74 24.18 28.77
C ASP A 227 -18.17 25.60 28.59
N VAL A 228 -17.90 26.31 29.69
CA VAL A 228 -17.25 27.64 29.64
C VAL A 228 -15.77 27.49 29.35
N ASP A 229 -15.10 26.53 29.99
CA ASP A 229 -13.68 26.25 29.77
C ASP A 229 -13.40 25.74 28.36
N VAL A 230 -14.25 24.85 27.83
CA VAL A 230 -14.16 24.35 26.45
C VAL A 230 -14.21 25.51 25.45
N ARG A 231 -15.10 26.49 25.66
CA ARG A 231 -15.17 27.69 24.82
C ARG A 231 -13.87 28.50 24.89
N SER A 232 -13.32 28.69 26.08
CA SER A 232 -12.07 29.45 26.26
C SER A 232 -10.86 28.77 25.60
N ILE A 233 -10.76 27.44 25.68
CA ILE A 233 -9.69 26.68 25.01
C ILE A 233 -9.82 26.80 23.48
N ARG A 234 -11.05 26.73 22.94
CA ARG A 234 -11.29 26.90 21.49
C ARG A 234 -10.88 28.28 20.98
N GLU A 235 -11.14 29.35 21.73
CA GLU A 235 -10.67 30.69 21.39
C GLU A 235 -9.13 30.74 21.27
N ILE A 236 -8.41 30.09 22.21
CA ILE A 236 -6.93 30.03 22.18
C ILE A 236 -6.43 29.22 20.97
N ILE A 237 -7.11 28.13 20.61
CA ILE A 237 -6.81 27.33 19.42
C ILE A 237 -6.94 28.21 18.16
N TYR A 238 -8.03 28.96 18.02
CA TYR A 238 -8.21 29.88 16.90
C TYR A 238 -7.15 30.99 16.86
N GLU A 239 -6.79 31.58 18.01
CA GLU A 239 -5.73 32.59 18.09
C GLU A 239 -4.35 32.04 17.65
N LEU A 240 -4.06 30.77 17.97
CA LEU A 240 -2.84 30.08 17.55
C LEU A 240 -2.83 29.78 16.05
N GLU A 241 -3.94 29.31 15.49
CA GLU A 241 -4.10 29.06 14.05
C GLU A 241 -3.97 30.35 13.23
N ASP A 242 -4.60 31.43 13.68
CA ASP A 242 -4.48 32.77 13.09
C ASP A 242 -3.03 33.29 13.16
N ALA A 243 -2.29 32.97 14.22
CA ALA A 243 -0.87 33.26 14.34
C ALA A 243 0.04 32.32 13.52
N GLY A 244 -0.52 31.34 12.81
CA GLY A 244 0.20 30.34 12.01
C GLY A 244 0.75 29.15 12.79
N TYR A 245 0.51 29.03 14.11
CA TYR A 245 1.03 27.94 14.97
C TYR A 245 0.07 26.75 15.08
N THR A 246 -0.29 26.18 13.93
CA THR A 246 -1.25 25.07 13.82
C THR A 246 -0.80 23.80 14.56
N GLY A 247 0.50 23.59 14.76
CA GLY A 247 1.03 22.47 15.52
C GLY A 247 0.61 22.48 17.00
N LEU A 248 0.76 23.63 17.66
CA LEU A 248 0.33 23.84 19.06
C LEU A 248 -1.19 23.82 19.20
N ALA A 249 -1.90 24.39 18.22
CA ALA A 249 -3.37 24.38 18.16
C ALA A 249 -3.92 22.95 18.10
N THR A 250 -3.35 22.12 17.21
CA THR A 250 -3.73 20.70 17.07
C THR A 250 -3.48 19.91 18.35
N GLN A 251 -2.36 20.15 19.04
CA GLN A 251 -2.05 19.47 20.30
C GLN A 251 -3.06 19.79 21.41
N LEU A 252 -3.43 21.08 21.55
CA LEU A 252 -4.48 21.51 22.50
C LEU A 252 -5.85 20.91 22.15
N LEU A 253 -6.21 20.86 20.87
CA LEU A 253 -7.45 20.26 20.39
C LEU A 253 -7.55 18.76 20.72
N ILE A 254 -6.48 18.01 20.47
CA ILE A 254 -6.41 16.58 20.80
C ILE A 254 -6.58 16.35 22.32
N ASN A 255 -5.86 17.11 23.13
CA ASN A 255 -5.92 16.99 24.59
C ASN A 255 -7.29 17.41 25.16
N MET A 256 -7.93 18.45 24.60
CA MET A 256 -9.28 18.87 24.96
C MET A 256 -10.31 17.78 24.66
N ASN A 257 -10.30 17.23 23.45
CA ASN A 257 -11.24 16.18 23.04
C ASN A 257 -11.10 14.90 23.87
N GLN A 258 -9.88 14.53 24.27
CA GLN A 258 -9.66 13.35 25.11
C GLN A 258 -10.15 13.52 26.56
N ASN A 259 -10.12 14.74 27.09
CA ASN A 259 -10.46 15.01 28.48
C ASN A 259 -11.93 15.41 28.68
N GLN A 260 -12.58 16.07 27.70
CA GLN A 260 -13.96 16.57 27.83
C GLN A 260 -14.99 15.45 28.06
N ASP A 261 -14.80 14.28 27.44
CA ASP A 261 -15.76 13.15 27.54
C ASP A 261 -15.57 12.30 28.80
N SER A 262 -14.45 12.49 29.52
CA SER A 262 -14.05 11.63 30.65
C SER A 262 -14.03 12.35 32.00
N VAL A 263 -14.09 13.68 32.01
CA VAL A 263 -14.05 14.52 33.20
C VAL A 263 -15.46 14.97 33.57
N THR A 264 -15.93 14.58 34.75
CA THR A 264 -17.28 14.93 35.27
C THR A 264 -17.24 16.06 36.31
N ARG A 265 -16.05 16.57 36.63
CA ARG A 265 -15.83 17.63 37.61
C ARG A 265 -14.72 18.55 37.15
N HIS A 266 -14.95 19.85 37.31
CA HIS A 266 -14.03 20.90 36.89
C HIS A 266 -12.65 20.87 37.60
N ASP A 267 -12.52 20.20 38.76
CA ASP A 267 -11.29 20.12 39.55
C ASP A 267 -10.39 18.92 39.21
N ASP A 268 -10.68 18.16 38.15
CA ASP A 268 -9.86 17.02 37.74
C ASP A 268 -8.44 17.44 37.34
N PRO A 269 -7.36 16.80 37.86
CA PRO A 269 -5.97 17.10 37.51
C PRO A 269 -5.68 17.19 36.01
N ARG A 270 -6.33 16.33 35.21
CA ARG A 270 -6.16 16.31 33.74
C ARG A 270 -6.75 17.56 33.08
N TRP A 271 -7.87 18.05 33.61
CA TRP A 271 -8.49 19.29 33.18
C TRP A 271 -7.64 20.50 33.59
N THR A 272 -7.09 20.48 34.80
CA THR A 272 -6.20 21.56 35.27
C THR A 272 -4.88 21.63 34.50
N ASP A 273 -4.31 20.50 34.09
CA ASP A 273 -3.09 20.44 33.26
C ASP A 273 -3.36 21.01 31.86
N LEU A 274 -4.49 20.65 31.24
CA LEU A 274 -4.93 21.22 29.96
C LEU A 274 -5.12 22.73 30.03
N MET A 275 -5.76 23.23 31.10
CA MET A 275 -5.96 24.66 31.31
C MET A 275 -4.64 25.40 31.56
N SER A 276 -3.67 24.77 32.23
CA SER A 276 -2.31 25.31 32.39
C SER A 276 -1.57 25.43 31.05
N ASP A 277 -1.63 24.40 30.20
CA ASP A 277 -1.02 24.42 28.88
C ASP A 277 -1.69 25.46 27.96
N ALA A 278 -3.02 25.56 27.98
CA ALA A 278 -3.78 26.58 27.25
C ALA A 278 -3.39 28.01 27.70
N ALA A 279 -3.27 28.24 29.00
CA ALA A 279 -2.84 29.52 29.55
C ALA A 279 -1.40 29.88 29.14
N ALA A 280 -0.48 28.90 29.12
CA ALA A 280 0.90 29.12 28.68
C ALA A 280 0.98 29.47 27.18
N CYS A 281 0.19 28.80 26.34
CA CYS A 281 0.04 29.14 24.93
C CYS A 281 -0.47 30.57 24.74
N LYS A 282 -1.56 30.94 25.43
CA LYS A 282 -2.12 32.30 25.37
C LYS A 282 -1.11 33.38 25.80
N ALA A 283 -0.36 33.11 26.86
CA ALA A 283 0.64 34.06 27.37
C ALA A 283 1.83 34.29 26.42
N THR A 284 2.26 33.26 25.69
CA THR A 284 3.40 33.34 24.76
C THR A 284 3.04 33.81 23.35
N LEU A 285 1.75 33.80 23.00
CA LEU A 285 1.24 34.15 21.68
C LEU A 285 1.67 35.54 21.16
N PRO A 286 1.67 36.62 21.97
CA PRO A 286 2.15 37.93 21.53
C PRO A 286 3.65 37.93 21.19
N GLU A 287 4.45 37.18 21.94
CA GLU A 287 5.89 37.06 21.72
C GLU A 287 6.16 36.28 20.44
N LEU A 288 5.47 35.14 20.23
CA LEU A 288 5.56 34.35 19.01
C LEU A 288 5.20 35.19 17.77
N ARG A 289 4.07 35.91 17.78
CA ARG A 289 3.68 36.83 16.69
C ARG A 289 4.75 37.87 16.39
N THR A 290 5.33 38.46 17.44
CA THR A 290 6.37 39.49 17.30
C THR A 290 7.64 38.90 16.67
N ILE A 291 8.07 37.72 17.11
CA ILE A 291 9.27 37.06 16.61
C ILE A 291 9.07 36.59 15.16
N THR A 292 7.94 35.98 14.84
CA THR A 292 7.57 35.56 13.48
C THR A 292 7.62 36.73 12.51
N ARG A 293 6.93 37.83 12.83
CA ARG A 293 6.94 39.04 12.00
C ARG A 293 8.35 39.61 11.82
N GLN A 294 9.18 39.55 12.87
CA GLN A 294 10.57 39.97 12.77
C GLN A 294 11.38 39.05 11.85
N ILE A 295 11.17 37.73 11.89
CA ILE A 295 11.80 36.79 10.96
C ILE A 295 11.34 37.07 9.52
N GLU A 296 10.04 37.23 9.28
CA GLU A 296 9.48 37.55 7.96
C GLU A 296 10.07 38.86 7.40
N THR A 297 10.13 39.90 8.22
CA THR A 297 10.75 41.19 7.84
C THR A 297 12.23 41.02 7.49
N LEU A 298 12.97 40.20 8.24
CA LEU A 298 14.37 39.89 7.95
C LEU A 298 14.48 39.10 6.63
N CYS A 299 13.57 38.16 6.36
CA CYS A 299 13.53 37.38 5.12
C CYS A 299 13.16 38.20 3.88
N GLU A 300 12.16 39.07 3.96
CA GLU A 300 11.84 40.06 2.93
C GLU A 300 13.06 40.92 2.63
N SER A 301 13.75 41.33 3.69
CA SER A 301 14.92 42.17 3.54
C SER A 301 16.16 41.46 2.99
N MET A 302 16.32 40.16 3.25
CA MET A 302 17.34 39.30 2.62
C MET A 302 17.07 39.14 1.12
N SER A 303 15.82 38.88 0.74
CA SER A 303 15.39 38.70 -0.66
C SER A 303 15.61 39.94 -1.53
N ALA A 304 15.55 41.14 -0.95
CA ALA A 304 15.82 42.39 -1.64
C ALA A 304 17.32 42.71 -1.82
N GLY A 305 18.21 42.07 -1.04
CA GLY A 305 19.65 42.35 -1.03
C GLY A 305 20.45 41.61 -2.12
N ALA A 306 20.15 40.33 -2.36
CA ALA A 306 20.77 39.50 -3.39
C ALA A 306 19.94 38.20 -3.64
N PRO A 307 20.01 37.58 -4.83
CA PRO A 307 19.37 36.29 -5.08
C PRO A 307 20.09 35.20 -4.28
N THR A 308 19.53 34.83 -3.13
CA THR A 308 20.06 33.78 -2.23
C THR A 308 18.93 32.87 -1.74
N THR A 309 19.24 31.61 -1.44
CA THR A 309 18.26 30.64 -0.91
C THR A 309 17.99 30.78 0.59
N ALA A 310 18.84 31.55 1.30
CA ALA A 310 18.79 31.71 2.76
C ALA A 310 17.46 32.28 3.30
N ALA A 311 16.81 33.17 2.56
CA ALA A 311 15.50 33.71 2.94
C ALA A 311 14.41 32.62 2.87
N SER A 312 14.38 31.84 1.78
CA SER A 312 13.47 30.72 1.60
C SER A 312 13.70 29.66 2.68
N ASP A 313 14.97 29.26 2.92
CA ASP A 313 15.31 28.26 3.93
C ASP A 313 14.87 28.68 5.35
N THR A 314 15.00 29.96 5.68
CA THR A 314 14.59 30.49 6.98
C THR A 314 13.06 30.49 7.13
N LEU A 315 12.32 30.78 6.05
CA LEU A 315 10.86 30.71 6.04
C LEU A 315 10.35 29.27 6.12
N ASP A 316 11.00 28.34 5.41
CA ASP A 316 10.69 26.91 5.49
C ASP A 316 10.92 26.37 6.91
N ASP A 317 12.04 26.72 7.55
CA ASP A 317 12.33 26.32 8.93
C ASP A 317 11.32 26.94 9.93
N LEU A 318 10.85 28.18 9.69
CA LEU A 318 9.81 28.84 10.49
C LEU A 318 8.48 28.10 10.36
N HIS A 319 8.08 27.78 9.13
CA HIS A 319 6.86 27.04 8.83
C HIS A 319 6.88 25.63 9.46
N ASP A 320 8.03 24.96 9.41
CA ASP A 320 8.24 23.68 10.06
C ASP A 320 8.05 23.75 11.58
N PHE A 321 8.49 24.84 12.22
CA PHE A 321 8.31 25.02 13.66
C PHE A 321 6.89 25.42 14.05
N GLN A 322 6.19 26.10 13.14
CA GLN A 322 4.79 26.50 13.27
C GLN A 322 3.82 25.32 13.19
N THR A 323 4.13 24.32 12.37
CA THR A 323 3.25 23.18 12.05
C THR A 323 3.55 21.88 12.83
N ASP A 324 4.68 21.80 13.54
CA ASP A 324 5.10 20.58 14.26
C ASP A 324 4.25 20.32 15.52
N THR A 325 3.40 19.28 15.48
CA THR A 325 2.49 18.87 16.56
C THR A 325 3.17 18.12 17.71
N SER A 326 4.44 17.74 17.56
CA SER A 326 5.17 16.96 18.57
C SER A 326 5.83 17.83 19.65
N ARG A 327 5.72 19.16 19.54
CA ARG A 327 6.45 20.14 20.34
C ARG A 327 5.52 20.93 21.23
N ASN A 328 5.96 21.17 22.47
CA ASN A 328 5.26 22.04 23.40
C ASN A 328 5.66 23.52 23.21
N VAL A 329 4.87 24.41 23.80
CA VAL A 329 5.04 25.87 23.71
C VAL A 329 6.45 26.36 24.04
N THR A 330 7.07 25.81 25.10
CA THR A 330 8.43 26.21 25.52
C THR A 330 9.49 25.84 24.47
N SER A 331 9.37 24.65 23.89
CA SER A 331 10.30 24.18 22.87
C SER A 331 10.15 24.96 21.56
N THR A 332 8.92 25.27 21.16
CA THR A 332 8.60 26.08 19.98
C THR A 332 9.14 27.50 20.13
N LEU A 333 8.86 28.17 21.25
CA LEU A 333 9.35 29.53 21.52
C LEU A 333 10.88 29.60 21.45
N ARG A 334 11.58 28.64 22.07
CA ARG A 334 13.05 28.58 22.03
C ARG A 334 13.58 28.46 20.60
N LEU A 335 12.97 27.63 19.77
CA LEU A 335 13.42 27.37 18.40
C LEU A 335 13.14 28.54 17.47
N VAL A 336 11.96 29.16 17.57
CA VAL A 336 11.63 30.37 16.80
C VAL A 336 12.52 31.54 17.22
N THR A 337 12.83 31.68 18.52
CA THR A 337 13.78 32.70 19.01
C THR A 337 15.21 32.47 18.50
N ALA A 338 15.65 31.21 18.47
CA ALA A 338 16.93 30.85 17.87
C ALA A 338 16.94 31.14 16.36
N LEU A 339 15.85 30.81 15.66
CA LEU A 339 15.68 31.08 14.23
C LEU A 339 15.72 32.58 13.93
N LYS A 340 15.10 33.43 14.75
CA LYS A 340 15.24 34.88 14.65
C LYS A 340 16.68 35.35 14.76
N THR A 341 17.43 34.77 15.70
CA THR A 341 18.86 35.10 15.86
C THR A 341 19.66 34.71 14.63
N THR A 342 19.35 33.54 14.05
CA THR A 342 19.96 33.06 12.79
C THR A 342 19.55 33.93 11.60
N ALA A 343 18.27 34.28 11.47
CA ALA A 343 17.73 35.14 10.43
C ALA A 343 18.36 36.52 10.46
N HIS A 344 18.50 37.12 11.66
CA HIS A 344 19.14 38.42 11.82
C HIS A 344 20.62 38.38 11.44
N ARG A 345 21.31 37.29 11.81
CA ARG A 345 22.69 37.07 11.41
C ARG A 345 22.82 36.93 9.88
N ARG A 346 21.95 36.13 9.24
CA ARG A 346 21.90 35.94 7.77
C ARG A 346 21.56 37.24 7.03
N GLU A 347 20.65 38.05 7.55
CA GLU A 347 20.22 39.32 6.96
C GLU A 347 21.29 40.40 7.03
N MET A 348 21.91 40.57 8.20
CA MET A 348 23.11 41.39 8.34
C MET A 348 24.17 40.92 7.35
N TRP A 349 24.24 39.61 7.12
CA TRP A 349 25.20 39.01 6.22
C TRP A 349 25.04 39.30 4.74
N ILE A 350 23.80 39.28 4.27
CA ILE A 350 23.49 39.55 2.87
C ILE A 350 23.61 41.04 2.54
N LYS A 351 23.40 41.93 3.51
CA LYS A 351 23.34 43.38 3.28
C LYS A 351 24.68 44.11 3.29
N ASN A 352 25.69 43.62 4.00
CA ASN A 352 26.90 44.40 4.21
C ASN A 352 27.94 44.16 3.11
N GLN A 353 28.08 45.15 2.22
CA GLN A 353 28.97 45.09 1.05
C GLN A 353 30.46 45.34 1.38
N GLU A 354 30.79 45.92 2.54
CA GLU A 354 32.18 46.26 2.93
C GLU A 354 33.02 45.05 3.41
N TRP A 355 32.44 43.86 3.45
CA TRP A 355 33.06 42.64 3.99
C TRP A 355 34.03 41.91 3.05
N ALA A 356 34.07 42.31 1.78
CA ALA A 356 34.58 41.51 0.67
C ALA A 356 36.09 41.16 0.71
N LYS A 357 36.89 41.66 1.66
CA LYS A 357 38.34 41.36 1.69
C LYS A 357 38.93 41.03 3.05
N THR A 358 38.78 41.90 4.06
CA THR A 358 39.42 41.70 5.37
C THR A 358 38.72 40.65 6.22
N ASP A 359 37.38 40.58 6.19
CA ASP A 359 36.59 39.66 7.01
C ASP A 359 36.44 38.27 6.38
N LEU A 360 36.57 38.16 5.05
CA LEU A 360 36.62 36.88 4.32
C LEU A 360 37.81 36.04 4.81
N ASP A 361 38.99 36.64 4.96
CA ASP A 361 40.19 35.96 5.46
C ASP A 361 40.04 35.47 6.91
N GLU A 362 39.44 36.29 7.78
CA GLU A 362 39.17 35.91 9.18
C GLU A 362 38.18 34.74 9.26
N ARG A 363 37.15 34.76 8.41
CA ARG A 363 36.08 33.75 8.40
C ARG A 363 36.51 32.46 7.72
N THR A 364 37.26 32.50 6.61
CA THR A 364 37.95 31.33 6.04
C THR A 364 38.88 30.71 7.08
N THR A 365 39.59 31.54 7.87
CA THR A 365 40.45 31.05 8.96
C THR A 365 39.64 30.44 10.10
N LYS A 366 38.49 31.01 10.46
CA LYS A 366 37.56 30.47 11.48
C LYS A 366 36.93 29.16 11.00
N TYR A 367 36.51 29.08 9.74
CA TYR A 367 35.97 27.89 9.11
C TYR A 367 37.03 26.78 9.06
N ARG A 368 38.27 27.09 8.63
CA ARG A 368 39.43 26.18 8.71
C ARG A 368 39.65 25.65 10.13
N LYS A 369 39.64 26.52 11.16
CA LYS A 369 39.75 26.10 12.58
C LYS A 369 38.61 25.18 13.04
N GLN A 370 37.40 25.34 12.49
CA GLN A 370 36.29 24.43 12.79
C GLN A 370 36.45 23.10 12.04
N LEU A 371 36.92 23.11 10.79
CA LEU A 371 37.24 21.91 10.01
C LEU A 371 38.41 21.10 10.61
N GLU A 372 39.40 21.76 11.21
CA GLU A 372 40.52 21.14 11.93
C GLU A 372 40.07 20.19 13.06
N LYS A 373 38.83 20.36 13.57
CA LYS A 373 38.24 19.42 14.53
C LYS A 373 37.91 18.06 13.92
N PHE A 374 37.75 18.01 12.59
CA PHE A 374 37.30 16.83 11.84
C PHE A 374 38.36 16.30 10.86
N ILE A 375 39.32 17.14 10.45
CA ILE A 375 40.33 16.87 9.43
C ILE A 375 41.70 17.38 9.89
N VAL A 376 42.78 16.74 9.44
CA VAL A 376 44.16 17.15 9.73
C VAL A 376 44.71 17.98 8.57
N PHE A 377 45.19 19.18 8.87
CA PHE A 377 45.97 20.02 7.96
C PHE A 377 47.47 19.90 8.28
N ASP A 378 48.34 20.08 7.29
CA ASP A 378 49.79 20.16 7.47
C ASP A 378 50.27 21.60 7.78
N GLU A 379 51.59 21.78 7.92
CA GLU A 379 52.22 23.06 8.25
C GLU A 379 52.00 24.13 7.15
N ASP A 380 51.80 23.69 5.90
CA ASP A 380 51.51 24.53 4.73
C ASP A 380 50.00 24.77 4.54
N LYS A 381 49.18 24.34 5.50
CA LYS A 381 47.71 24.44 5.52
C LYS A 381 47.02 23.62 4.42
N GLN A 382 47.66 22.59 3.89
CA GLN A 382 47.07 21.63 2.96
C GLN A 382 46.41 20.48 3.73
N VAL A 383 45.36 19.89 3.14
CA VAL A 383 44.66 18.76 3.74
C VAL A 383 45.55 17.53 3.70
N VAL A 384 45.88 16.96 4.87
CA VAL A 384 46.65 15.72 4.92
C VAL A 384 45.76 14.57 4.46
N THR A 385 46.14 13.89 3.40
CA THR A 385 45.39 12.74 2.89
C THR A 385 46.01 11.41 3.34
N LYS A 386 45.24 10.33 3.24
CA LYS A 386 45.66 8.93 3.44
C LYS A 386 45.00 8.05 2.40
N GLU A 387 45.56 6.89 2.11
CA GLU A 387 44.97 5.96 1.15
C GLU A 387 43.63 5.38 1.65
N SER A 388 42.60 5.42 0.79
CA SER A 388 41.29 4.79 1.04
C SER A 388 41.38 3.27 0.95
N LYS A 389 41.23 2.57 2.09
CA LYS A 389 41.23 1.11 2.15
C LYS A 389 39.86 0.47 1.79
N SER A 390 38.79 1.26 1.70
CA SER A 390 37.41 0.78 1.59
C SER A 390 36.87 0.64 0.17
N GLU A 391 37.34 1.44 -0.79
CA GLU A 391 36.82 1.43 -2.16
C GLU A 391 37.67 0.60 -3.14
N ALA A 392 38.98 0.49 -2.90
CA ALA A 392 39.91 -0.11 -3.87
C ALA A 392 40.06 -1.65 -3.78
N ARG A 393 39.68 -2.30 -2.66
CA ARG A 393 40.04 -3.72 -2.45
C ARG A 393 39.16 -4.75 -3.15
N ALA A 394 38.00 -4.37 -3.68
CA ALA A 394 37.07 -5.33 -4.33
C ALA A 394 37.05 -5.25 -5.87
N ARG A 395 37.54 -4.17 -6.49
CA ARG A 395 37.45 -3.97 -7.95
C ARG A 395 38.78 -4.03 -8.71
N ALA A 396 39.93 -4.02 -8.03
CA ALA A 396 41.25 -3.93 -8.66
C ALA A 396 42.06 -5.25 -8.65
N VAL A 397 41.49 -6.39 -8.24
CA VAL A 397 42.28 -7.63 -8.04
C VAL A 397 42.36 -8.52 -9.29
N GLU A 398 41.61 -8.28 -10.38
CA GLU A 398 41.60 -9.20 -11.54
C GLU A 398 41.49 -8.52 -12.93
N THR A 399 42.11 -7.36 -13.14
CA THR A 399 42.22 -6.74 -14.47
C THR A 399 43.68 -6.46 -14.80
N ASP A 400 44.27 -7.26 -15.69
CA ASP A 400 45.60 -6.99 -16.24
C ASP A 400 45.57 -5.67 -17.02
N GLY A 401 46.38 -4.69 -16.61
CA GLY A 401 46.55 -3.41 -17.28
C GLY A 401 46.13 -2.16 -16.50
N LEU A 402 45.52 -2.30 -15.31
CA LEU A 402 45.44 -1.19 -14.36
C LEU A 402 46.62 -1.30 -13.38
N ASP A 403 47.68 -0.55 -13.66
CA ASP A 403 48.69 -0.26 -12.65
C ASP A 403 48.01 0.28 -11.39
N LYS A 404 48.60 0.01 -10.22
CA LYS A 404 48.07 0.25 -8.86
C LYS A 404 47.83 1.74 -8.50
N ASP A 405 47.68 2.61 -9.48
CA ASP A 405 48.12 4.01 -9.40
C ASP A 405 47.05 5.05 -9.13
N ILE A 406 45.84 4.67 -8.72
CA ILE A 406 44.92 5.66 -8.14
C ILE A 406 44.26 5.09 -6.89
N MET A 407 45.07 4.88 -5.85
CA MET A 407 44.53 4.81 -4.49
C MET A 407 43.89 6.17 -4.21
N ALA A 408 42.55 6.23 -4.14
CA ALA A 408 41.85 7.46 -3.78
C ALA A 408 42.37 7.97 -2.43
N GLN A 409 42.99 9.14 -2.46
CA GLN A 409 43.48 9.84 -1.29
C GLN A 409 42.28 10.46 -0.57
N VAL A 410 42.07 10.11 0.69
CA VAL A 410 40.98 10.65 1.53
C VAL A 410 41.55 11.46 2.68
N ALA A 411 40.85 12.52 3.08
CA ALA A 411 41.28 13.38 4.16
C ALA A 411 41.52 12.59 5.48
N LYS A 412 42.66 12.84 6.12
CA LYS A 412 43.07 12.21 7.37
C LYS A 412 42.29 12.84 8.51
N ARG A 413 41.56 12.02 9.27
CA ARG A 413 40.81 12.45 10.46
C ARG A 413 41.67 12.46 11.73
N PRO A 414 41.46 13.40 12.67
CA PRO A 414 42.03 13.38 14.01
C PRO A 414 41.75 12.08 14.78
N LYS A 415 42.64 11.73 15.72
CA LYS A 415 42.51 10.54 16.58
C LYS A 415 41.47 10.78 17.69
N GLY A 416 40.19 10.74 17.36
CA GLY A 416 39.08 10.85 18.33
C GLY A 416 37.87 9.99 17.96
N LYS A 417 37.19 9.37 18.95
CA LYS A 417 35.98 8.57 18.71
C LYS A 417 34.81 9.40 18.17
N LYS A 418 34.62 10.62 18.69
CA LYS A 418 33.52 11.54 18.28
C LYS A 418 33.63 12.00 16.81
N VAL A 419 34.85 12.03 16.25
CA VAL A 419 35.13 12.44 14.86
C VAL A 419 34.81 11.33 13.84
N LYS A 420 34.66 10.08 14.30
CA LYS A 420 34.29 8.95 13.43
C LYS A 420 32.80 8.88 13.12
N VAL A 421 31.96 9.55 13.91
CA VAL A 421 30.49 9.53 13.79
C VAL A 421 30.01 10.37 12.60
N VAL A 422 30.74 11.44 12.25
CA VAL A 422 30.41 12.26 11.07
C VAL A 422 30.70 11.48 9.77
N PRO A 423 29.74 11.36 8.83
CA PRO A 423 29.94 10.69 7.55
C PRO A 423 31.10 11.27 6.74
N ARG A 424 31.69 10.47 5.83
CA ARG A 424 32.77 10.98 4.95
C ARG A 424 32.23 11.97 3.94
N SER A 425 31.11 11.67 3.30
CA SER A 425 30.43 12.56 2.37
C SER A 425 30.15 13.95 2.94
N THR A 426 29.83 14.07 4.23
CA THR A 426 29.67 15.38 4.90
C THR A 426 31.00 16.14 5.01
N ILE A 427 32.08 15.43 5.34
CA ILE A 427 33.41 16.01 5.41
C ILE A 427 33.88 16.44 4.01
N ASP A 428 33.63 15.60 3.01
CA ASP A 428 34.00 15.87 1.62
C ASP A 428 33.20 17.07 1.08
N SER A 429 31.90 17.15 1.35
CA SER A 429 31.08 18.33 1.01
C SER A 429 31.57 19.62 1.69
N LEU A 430 31.98 19.53 2.97
CA LEU A 430 32.55 20.68 3.68
C LEU A 430 33.92 21.08 3.10
N LEU A 431 34.75 20.11 2.69
CA LEU A 431 36.02 20.36 2.00
C LEU A 431 35.81 20.98 0.62
N GLU A 432 34.84 20.50 -0.16
CA GLU A 432 34.47 21.08 -1.46
C GLU A 432 34.05 22.54 -1.30
N SER A 433 33.17 22.85 -0.34
CA SER A 433 32.83 24.24 -0.02
C SER A 433 34.06 25.03 0.44
N PHE A 434 34.99 24.43 1.19
CA PHE A 434 36.21 25.10 1.63
C PHE A 434 37.19 25.41 0.48
N GLU A 435 37.44 24.44 -0.41
CA GLU A 435 38.28 24.58 -1.59
C GLU A 435 37.71 25.61 -2.55
N PHE A 436 36.41 25.56 -2.80
CA PHE A 436 35.70 26.57 -3.58
C PHE A 436 35.91 27.99 -3.02
N LEU A 437 35.80 28.16 -1.70
CA LEU A 437 35.99 29.46 -1.04
C LEU A 437 37.47 29.91 -1.04
N ASP A 438 38.43 28.98 -0.92
CA ASP A 438 39.86 29.27 -1.03
C ASP A 438 40.27 29.63 -2.48
N GLU A 439 39.69 28.97 -3.49
CA GLU A 439 39.87 29.31 -4.91
C GLU A 439 39.30 30.69 -5.24
N LEU A 440 38.07 30.99 -4.79
CA LEU A 440 37.46 32.31 -4.95
C LEU A 440 38.34 33.40 -4.34
N ARG A 441 38.87 33.18 -3.14
CA ARG A 441 39.82 34.09 -2.49
C ARG A 441 41.08 34.32 -3.33
N SER A 442 41.64 33.27 -3.93
CA SER A 442 42.85 33.36 -4.75
C SER A 442 42.62 34.05 -6.11
N SER A 443 41.40 33.98 -6.64
CA SER A 443 41.04 34.50 -7.97
C SER A 443 40.91 36.02 -8.03
N GLY A 444 40.64 36.69 -6.90
CA GLY A 444 40.58 38.15 -6.80
C GLY A 444 39.47 38.83 -7.64
N VAL A 445 38.49 38.07 -8.11
CA VAL A 445 37.40 38.56 -8.97
C VAL A 445 36.32 39.23 -8.12
N ALA A 446 36.03 40.51 -8.40
CA ALA A 446 34.95 41.25 -7.75
C ALA A 446 33.59 40.86 -8.34
N GLY A 447 32.56 40.70 -7.51
CA GLY A 447 31.18 40.36 -7.90
C GLY A 447 30.75 38.91 -7.63
N ILE A 448 31.60 38.08 -7.01
CA ILE A 448 31.30 36.68 -6.63
C ILE A 448 31.02 36.54 -5.12
N GLU A 449 30.98 37.66 -4.40
CA GLU A 449 30.86 37.71 -2.95
C GLU A 449 29.53 37.13 -2.44
N SER A 450 28.45 37.25 -3.21
CA SER A 450 27.15 36.66 -2.87
C SER A 450 27.16 35.13 -2.92
N ILE A 451 27.84 34.54 -3.91
CA ILE A 451 27.98 33.08 -4.05
C ILE A 451 28.90 32.53 -2.96
N ALA A 452 29.99 33.23 -2.65
CA ALA A 452 30.86 32.89 -1.52
C ALA A 452 30.10 32.93 -0.19
N LEU A 453 29.28 33.95 0.02
CA LEU A 453 28.46 34.11 1.22
C LEU A 453 27.47 32.96 1.40
N GLU A 454 26.80 32.53 0.33
CA GLU A 454 25.83 31.43 0.36
C GLU A 454 26.50 30.09 0.69
N GLU A 455 27.66 29.78 0.10
CA GLU A 455 28.43 28.60 0.45
C GLU A 455 29.00 28.66 1.87
N PHE A 456 29.37 29.84 2.39
CA PHE A 456 29.73 30.00 3.80
C PHE A 456 28.55 29.72 4.74
N ILE A 457 27.36 30.23 4.44
CA ILE A 457 26.16 30.03 5.27
C ILE A 457 25.82 28.53 5.33
N LYS A 458 25.81 27.87 4.17
CA LYS A 458 25.57 26.43 4.06
C LYS A 458 26.58 25.60 4.86
N ALA A 459 27.87 25.91 4.71
CA ALA A 459 28.93 25.20 5.42
C ALA A 459 28.89 25.43 6.94
N GLU A 460 28.60 26.66 7.39
CA GLU A 460 28.43 27.00 8.80
C GLU A 460 27.20 26.30 9.39
N ASP A 461 26.09 26.19 8.66
CA ASP A 461 24.89 25.48 9.11
C ASP A 461 25.15 23.97 9.28
N ILE A 462 25.88 23.34 8.36
CA ILE A 462 26.29 21.94 8.50
C ILE A 462 27.17 21.76 9.75
N LEU A 463 28.16 22.64 9.94
CA LEU A 463 29.06 22.58 11.09
C LEU A 463 28.34 22.87 12.41
N GLU A 464 27.41 23.81 12.45
CA GLU A 464 26.59 24.11 13.63
C GLU A 464 25.75 22.90 14.01
N GLY A 465 25.13 22.24 13.03
CA GLY A 465 24.43 20.97 13.23
C GLY A 465 25.31 19.90 13.87
N ILE A 466 26.51 19.68 13.32
CA ILE A 466 27.47 18.69 13.86
C ILE A 466 27.91 19.03 15.27
N ASN A 467 28.19 20.30 15.56
CA ASN A 467 28.66 20.74 16.87
C ASN A 467 27.56 20.63 17.94
N THR A 468 26.31 20.92 17.56
CA THR A 468 25.16 20.90 18.47
C THR A 468 24.63 19.49 18.69
N ASN A 469 24.63 18.64 17.67
CA ASN A 469 24.18 17.25 17.74
C ASN A 469 25.19 16.26 17.11
N PRO A 470 26.27 15.91 17.82
CA PRO A 470 27.34 15.06 17.28
C PRO A 470 26.91 13.62 16.97
N THR A 471 25.82 13.14 17.57
CA THR A 471 25.27 11.77 17.38
C THR A 471 24.13 11.72 16.37
N GLY A 472 23.72 12.87 15.82
CA GLY A 472 22.54 12.96 14.95
C GLY A 472 22.60 12.09 13.69
N TYR A 473 23.79 11.80 13.17
CA TYR A 473 23.95 10.90 12.01
C TYR A 473 23.69 9.42 12.35
N ASP A 474 24.10 8.96 13.53
CA ASP A 474 23.78 7.61 14.00
C ASP A 474 22.27 7.47 14.24
N ASP A 475 21.64 8.52 14.79
CA ASP A 475 20.19 8.58 15.01
C ASP A 475 19.43 8.57 13.68
N LEU A 476 19.87 9.36 12.69
CA LEU A 476 19.27 9.41 11.36
C LEU A 476 19.37 8.05 10.66
N GLN A 477 20.53 7.40 10.74
CA GLN A 477 20.73 6.06 10.19
C GLN A 477 19.78 5.05 10.84
N THR A 478 19.66 5.09 12.17
CA THR A 478 18.79 4.18 12.93
C THR A 478 17.31 4.40 12.59
N ARG A 479 16.84 5.66 12.55
CA ARG A 479 15.46 6.00 12.23
C ARG A 479 15.09 5.64 10.79
N THR A 480 15.92 6.03 9.82
CA THR A 480 15.69 5.65 8.42
C THR A 480 15.70 4.13 8.24
N GLN A 481 16.55 3.40 8.97
CA GLN A 481 16.55 1.94 8.91
C GLN A 481 15.26 1.34 9.49
N LYS A 482 14.77 1.88 10.61
CA LYS A 482 13.49 1.46 11.20
C LYS A 482 12.31 1.66 10.23
N ILE A 483 12.29 2.75 9.46
CA ILE A 483 11.29 2.98 8.40
C ILE A 483 11.39 1.87 7.34
N LEU A 484 12.59 1.62 6.81
CA LEU A 484 12.82 0.58 5.80
C LEU A 484 12.47 -0.82 6.31
N ASP A 485 12.81 -1.15 7.56
CA ASP A 485 12.50 -2.44 8.17
C ASP A 485 10.98 -2.63 8.33
N LYS A 486 10.27 -1.58 8.77
CA LYS A 486 8.80 -1.59 8.82
C LYS A 486 8.20 -1.82 7.43
N VAL A 487 8.67 -1.13 6.40
CA VAL A 487 8.21 -1.31 5.01
C VAL A 487 8.52 -2.73 4.51
N ALA A 488 9.73 -3.24 4.73
CA ALA A 488 10.14 -4.58 4.34
C ALA A 488 9.25 -5.67 4.96
N ASN A 489 8.87 -5.52 6.24
CA ASN A 489 7.94 -6.42 6.91
C ASN A 489 6.55 -6.46 6.23
N THR A 490 6.12 -5.38 5.59
CA THR A 490 4.84 -5.33 4.85
C THR A 490 4.90 -5.95 3.45
N LYS A 491 6.09 -6.28 2.92
CA LYS A 491 6.27 -6.91 1.61
C LYS A 491 6.06 -8.43 1.62
N THR A 492 5.75 -9.00 2.78
CA THR A 492 5.51 -10.44 2.94
C THR A 492 4.17 -10.71 3.62
N GLY A 493 3.61 -11.91 3.42
CA GLY A 493 2.33 -12.31 4.02
C GLY A 493 1.11 -11.60 3.42
N LYS A 494 0.03 -11.45 4.22
CA LYS A 494 -1.27 -10.93 3.76
C LYS A 494 -1.21 -9.46 3.26
N LYS A 495 -0.28 -8.66 3.80
CA LYS A 495 -0.13 -7.22 3.46
C LYS A 495 0.66 -7.00 2.17
N ALA A 496 1.28 -8.03 1.59
CA ALA A 496 2.26 -7.89 0.50
C ALA A 496 1.69 -7.24 -0.76
N ILE A 497 0.47 -7.62 -1.13
CA ILE A 497 -0.17 -7.24 -2.40
C ILE A 497 -0.69 -5.80 -2.42
N TYR A 498 -0.93 -5.20 -1.25
CA TYR A 498 -1.56 -3.88 -1.14
C TYR A 498 -0.53 -2.73 -1.19
N TYR A 499 -0.91 -1.60 -1.80
CA TYR A 499 -0.16 -0.34 -1.83
C TYR A 499 1.33 -0.47 -2.25
N ILE A 500 1.60 -1.27 -3.30
CA ILE A 500 2.97 -1.56 -3.77
C ILE A 500 3.73 -0.26 -4.13
N GLU A 501 3.10 0.63 -4.91
CA GLU A 501 3.73 1.88 -5.33
C GLU A 501 4.04 2.80 -4.16
N ALA A 502 3.12 2.94 -3.19
CA ALA A 502 3.35 3.75 -2.00
C ALA A 502 4.52 3.22 -1.15
N LYS A 503 4.68 1.89 -1.04
CA LYS A 503 5.84 1.27 -0.38
C LYS A 503 7.14 1.60 -1.11
N MET A 504 7.14 1.54 -2.44
CA MET A 504 8.34 1.86 -3.25
C MET A 504 8.71 3.34 -3.17
N ASN A 505 7.71 4.23 -3.26
CA ASN A 505 7.91 5.67 -3.13
C ASN A 505 8.50 6.04 -1.76
N LEU A 506 8.04 5.41 -0.67
CA LEU A 506 8.58 5.65 0.66
C LEU A 506 10.04 5.18 0.82
N GLU A 507 10.40 4.04 0.20
CA GLU A 507 11.80 3.59 0.17
C GLU A 507 12.69 4.57 -0.60
N GLU A 508 12.16 5.10 -1.71
CA GLU A 508 12.84 6.11 -2.52
C GLU A 508 13.02 7.44 -1.77
N ASP A 509 11.99 7.93 -1.07
CA ASP A 509 12.13 9.15 -0.25
C ASP A 509 13.21 8.99 0.82
N VAL A 510 13.24 7.82 1.48
CA VAL A 510 14.26 7.52 2.49
C VAL A 510 15.65 7.46 1.85
N ARG A 511 15.77 6.94 0.63
CA ARG A 511 17.03 6.96 -0.14
C ARG A 511 17.46 8.39 -0.43
N ILE A 512 16.57 9.22 -1.00
CA ILE A 512 16.83 10.63 -1.32
C ILE A 512 17.25 11.40 -0.06
N LEU A 513 16.58 11.17 1.07
CA LEU A 513 16.95 11.78 2.34
C LEU A 513 18.36 11.37 2.79
N ARG A 514 18.70 10.07 2.69
CA ARG A 514 20.06 9.58 3.02
C ARG A 514 21.12 10.16 2.10
N GLU A 515 20.80 10.41 0.83
CA GLU A 515 21.71 11.02 -0.15
C GLU A 515 21.92 12.52 0.09
N LYS A 516 20.86 13.25 0.49
CA LYS A 516 20.93 14.70 0.76
C LYS A 516 21.43 15.04 2.17
N ALA A 517 21.22 14.17 3.16
CA ALA A 517 21.62 14.40 4.56
C ALA A 517 23.08 14.85 4.75
N PRO A 518 24.07 14.39 3.97
CA PRO A 518 25.46 14.83 4.14
C PRO A 518 25.72 16.30 3.80
N SER A 519 24.93 16.93 2.94
CA SER A 519 25.09 18.31 2.47
C SER A 519 24.12 19.30 3.12
N MET A 520 23.44 18.89 4.19
CA MET A 520 22.52 19.74 4.95
C MET A 520 22.77 19.65 6.46
N ASN A 521 22.15 20.55 7.22
CA ASN A 521 22.15 20.49 8.67
C ASN A 521 21.50 19.18 9.17
N ILE A 522 22.21 18.44 10.04
CA ILE A 522 21.74 17.13 10.54
C ILE A 522 20.40 17.21 11.30
N ASN A 523 20.09 18.32 11.98
CA ASN A 523 18.81 18.48 12.65
C ASN A 523 17.65 18.66 11.64
N LYS A 524 17.92 19.30 10.50
CA LYS A 524 16.96 19.42 9.38
C LYS A 524 16.69 18.04 8.75
N ALA A 525 17.75 17.25 8.54
CA ALA A 525 17.62 15.87 8.04
C ALA A 525 16.80 14.97 9.00
N LEU A 526 17.01 15.11 10.32
CA LEU A 526 16.22 14.40 11.33
C LEU A 526 14.75 14.85 11.34
N GLY A 527 14.49 16.14 11.16
CA GLY A 527 13.13 16.68 11.01
C GLY A 527 12.40 16.10 9.80
N GLN A 528 13.06 16.07 8.63
CA GLN A 528 12.52 15.43 7.42
C GLN A 528 12.27 13.92 7.63
N CYS A 529 13.15 13.23 8.34
CA CYS A 529 12.94 11.81 8.69
C CYS A 529 11.68 11.60 9.54
N ASN A 530 11.43 12.48 10.52
CA ASN A 530 10.23 12.39 11.36
C ASN A 530 8.95 12.67 10.56
N LYS A 531 9.00 13.65 9.65
CA LYS A 531 7.90 13.91 8.72
C LYS A 531 7.58 12.68 7.87
N LEU A 532 8.59 12.01 7.30
CA LEU A 532 8.38 10.75 6.55
C LEU A 532 7.74 9.64 7.41
N GLU A 533 8.13 9.52 8.69
CA GLU A 533 7.49 8.55 9.60
C GLU A 533 6.02 8.90 9.85
N GLY A 534 5.70 10.16 10.18
CA GLY A 534 4.34 10.58 10.52
C GLY A 534 3.37 10.73 9.34
N THR A 535 3.80 11.33 8.23
CA THR A 535 2.88 11.68 7.12
C THR A 535 2.79 10.61 6.03
N ARG A 536 3.79 9.73 5.92
CA ARG A 536 3.79 8.66 4.91
C ARG A 536 3.72 7.27 5.51
N LEU A 537 4.61 6.92 6.45
CA LEU A 537 4.69 5.56 6.97
C LEU A 537 3.47 5.17 7.81
N GLU A 538 3.10 5.99 8.81
CA GLU A 538 1.98 5.66 9.70
C GLU A 538 0.63 5.51 8.98
N PRO A 539 0.23 6.44 8.07
CA PRO A 539 -0.97 6.27 7.27
C PRO A 539 -0.94 5.01 6.41
N LEU A 540 0.19 4.72 5.76
CA LEU A 540 0.35 3.50 4.95
C LEU A 540 0.16 2.24 5.79
N LEU A 541 0.72 2.18 7.00
CA LEU A 541 0.56 1.03 7.89
C LEU A 541 -0.90 0.84 8.33
N LYS A 542 -1.62 1.92 8.64
CA LYS A 542 -3.05 1.88 8.97
C LYS A 542 -3.89 1.38 7.79
N GLN A 543 -3.65 1.92 6.59
CA GLN A 543 -4.34 1.48 5.36
C GLN A 543 -4.10 0.01 5.04
N LEU A 544 -2.86 -0.47 5.24
CA LEU A 544 -2.53 -1.90 5.05
C LEU A 544 -3.25 -2.81 6.06
N GLU A 545 -3.51 -2.33 7.27
CA GLU A 545 -4.28 -3.06 8.27
C GLU A 545 -5.77 -3.09 7.91
N ALA A 546 -6.32 -1.96 7.51
CA ALA A 546 -7.70 -1.86 7.03
C ALA A 546 -7.94 -2.78 5.82
N ALA A 547 -7.05 -2.79 4.83
CA ALA A 547 -7.17 -3.63 3.63
C ALA A 547 -7.23 -5.12 3.97
N VAL A 548 -6.39 -5.57 4.90
CA VAL A 548 -6.43 -6.96 5.39
C VAL A 548 -7.72 -7.24 6.15
N GLY A 549 -8.19 -6.32 7.00
CA GLY A 549 -9.46 -6.44 7.70
C GLY A 549 -10.65 -6.57 6.75
N PHE A 550 -10.73 -5.74 5.71
CA PHE A 550 -11.79 -5.81 4.72
C PHE A 550 -11.73 -7.10 3.89
N LYS A 551 -10.53 -7.59 3.58
CA LYS A 551 -10.38 -8.89 2.91
C LYS A 551 -10.97 -10.03 3.75
N GLU A 552 -10.78 -10.00 5.07
CA GLU A 552 -11.38 -11.00 5.97
C GLU A 552 -12.91 -10.87 6.03
N VAL A 553 -13.47 -9.65 5.95
CA VAL A 553 -14.92 -9.43 5.81
C VAL A 553 -15.45 -10.00 4.50
N PHE A 554 -14.74 -9.76 3.39
CA PHE A 554 -15.07 -10.33 2.09
C PHE A 554 -15.13 -11.86 2.13
N GLU A 555 -14.12 -12.52 2.72
CA GLU A 555 -14.09 -13.98 2.88
C GLU A 555 -15.26 -14.50 3.75
N LYS A 556 -15.63 -13.78 4.82
CA LYS A 556 -16.81 -14.14 5.64
C LYS A 556 -18.14 -13.98 4.89
N LYS A 557 -18.27 -12.97 4.02
CA LYS A 557 -19.47 -12.73 3.21
C LYS A 557 -19.66 -13.77 2.12
N LEU A 558 -18.58 -14.38 1.63
CA LEU A 558 -18.64 -15.47 0.67
C LEU A 558 -19.32 -16.73 1.20
N GLU A 559 -19.14 -17.08 2.49
CA GLU A 559 -19.61 -18.36 3.03
C GLU A 559 -21.15 -18.51 3.00
N PRO A 560 -21.98 -17.53 3.41
CA PRO A 560 -23.44 -17.60 3.25
C PRO A 560 -23.87 -17.70 1.78
N VAL A 561 -23.20 -16.95 0.88
CA VAL A 561 -23.51 -16.96 -0.55
C VAL A 561 -23.27 -18.35 -1.14
N ASP A 562 -22.14 -18.99 -0.83
CA ASP A 562 -21.84 -20.36 -1.28
C ASP A 562 -22.87 -21.39 -0.75
N LYS A 563 -23.54 -21.13 0.38
CA LYS A 563 -24.64 -21.97 0.89
C LYS A 563 -25.93 -21.75 0.07
N ILE A 564 -26.26 -20.51 -0.28
CA ILE A 564 -27.42 -20.15 -1.10
C ILE A 564 -27.32 -20.80 -2.50
N PHE A 565 -26.15 -20.71 -3.13
CA PHE A 565 -25.90 -21.28 -4.46
C PHE A 565 -26.03 -22.81 -4.55
N LYS A 566 -25.91 -23.52 -3.42
CA LYS A 566 -26.19 -24.97 -3.33
C LYS A 566 -27.67 -25.28 -3.17
N GLN A 567 -28.47 -24.36 -2.62
CA GLN A 567 -29.91 -24.54 -2.46
C GLN A 567 -30.67 -24.34 -3.77
N ILE A 568 -30.21 -23.45 -4.64
CA ILE A 568 -30.88 -23.13 -5.90
C ILE A 568 -31.16 -24.38 -6.76
N PRO A 569 -30.18 -25.27 -7.06
CA PRO A 569 -30.44 -26.49 -7.82
C PRO A 569 -31.42 -27.45 -7.14
N GLU A 570 -31.40 -27.54 -5.80
CA GLU A 570 -32.33 -28.38 -5.04
C GLU A 570 -33.78 -27.87 -5.13
N LEU A 571 -33.97 -26.55 -5.07
CA LEU A 571 -35.29 -25.91 -5.21
C LEU A 571 -35.82 -26.03 -6.64
N LEU A 572 -34.97 -25.81 -7.65
CA LEU A 572 -35.32 -26.05 -9.05
C LEU A 572 -35.70 -27.51 -9.32
N ALA A 573 -35.01 -28.47 -8.70
CA ALA A 573 -35.33 -29.89 -8.80
C ALA A 573 -36.70 -30.24 -8.18
N LYS A 574 -37.02 -29.66 -7.00
CA LYS A 574 -38.33 -29.82 -6.35
C LYS A 574 -39.46 -29.24 -7.20
N LEU A 575 -39.25 -28.05 -7.74
CA LEU A 575 -40.19 -27.39 -8.64
C LEU A 575 -40.41 -28.19 -9.93
N GLY A 576 -39.33 -28.75 -10.50
CA GLY A 576 -39.39 -29.67 -11.63
C GLY A 576 -40.15 -30.97 -11.30
N ALA A 577 -39.99 -31.54 -10.11
CA ALA A 577 -40.73 -32.72 -9.69
C ALA A 577 -42.25 -32.46 -9.53
N ALA A 578 -42.63 -31.26 -9.07
CA ALA A 578 -44.02 -30.83 -8.91
C ALA A 578 -44.74 -30.60 -10.26
N ARG A 579 -44.02 -30.25 -11.33
CA ARG A 579 -44.58 -30.02 -12.69
C ARG A 579 -43.93 -30.93 -13.74
N PRO A 580 -44.50 -32.11 -14.04
CA PRO A 580 -43.91 -33.11 -14.96
C PRO A 580 -43.65 -32.63 -16.39
N GLU A 581 -44.36 -31.60 -16.87
CA GLU A 581 -44.16 -30.99 -18.19
C GLU A 581 -42.90 -30.11 -18.23
N LEU A 582 -42.69 -29.30 -17.19
CA LEU A 582 -41.41 -28.61 -16.95
C LEU A 582 -40.30 -29.63 -16.69
N ALA A 583 -40.56 -30.71 -15.95
CA ALA A 583 -39.60 -31.80 -15.71
C ALA A 583 -39.10 -32.45 -17.02
N LYS A 584 -39.93 -32.51 -18.07
CA LYS A 584 -39.51 -33.01 -19.40
C LYS A 584 -38.61 -32.02 -20.14
N LYS A 585 -38.84 -30.71 -19.99
CA LYS A 585 -37.91 -29.65 -20.46
C LYS A 585 -36.59 -29.73 -19.66
N PHE A 586 -36.67 -29.84 -18.32
CA PHE A 586 -35.51 -29.99 -17.43
C PHE A 586 -34.74 -31.32 -17.57
N LYS A 587 -35.39 -32.47 -17.86
CA LYS A 587 -34.71 -33.76 -18.06
C LYS A 587 -33.80 -33.80 -19.28
N LYS A 588 -34.01 -32.92 -20.27
CA LYS A 588 -33.07 -32.72 -21.38
C LYS A 588 -31.82 -31.92 -20.97
N VAL A 589 -31.87 -31.23 -19.83
CA VAL A 589 -30.87 -30.27 -19.32
C VAL A 589 -30.12 -30.80 -18.08
N TRP A 590 -30.56 -31.94 -17.50
CA TRP A 590 -29.84 -32.56 -16.39
C TRP A 590 -28.48 -33.14 -16.84
N LEU A 591 -27.43 -32.42 -16.45
CA LEU A 591 -26.02 -32.81 -16.49
C LEU A 591 -25.74 -34.16 -15.78
N PRO A 592 -24.58 -34.79 -16.08
CA PRO A 592 -24.00 -35.91 -15.35
C PRO A 592 -24.21 -35.81 -13.83
N LYS A 593 -24.38 -36.97 -13.17
CA LYS A 593 -24.73 -37.20 -11.75
C LYS A 593 -23.87 -36.50 -10.67
N HIS A 594 -23.02 -35.52 -11.00
CA HIS A 594 -21.92 -35.03 -10.16
C HIS A 594 -21.88 -33.51 -9.91
N GLU A 595 -22.70 -32.66 -10.54
CA GLU A 595 -22.66 -31.21 -10.29
C GLU A 595 -23.78 -30.77 -9.33
N LYS A 596 -23.40 -30.24 -8.16
CA LYS A 596 -24.27 -29.84 -7.04
C LYS A 596 -24.35 -28.31 -6.85
N VAL A 597 -24.00 -27.51 -7.85
CA VAL A 597 -23.78 -26.07 -7.73
C VAL A 597 -24.45 -25.32 -8.89
N TYR A 598 -25.01 -24.14 -8.63
CA TYR A 598 -25.60 -23.26 -9.64
C TYR A 598 -24.53 -22.62 -10.55
N HIS A 599 -24.77 -22.57 -11.86
CA HIS A 599 -23.82 -22.09 -12.87
C HIS A 599 -24.28 -20.89 -13.71
N GLY A 600 -25.43 -20.26 -13.43
CA GLY A 600 -25.96 -19.12 -14.21
C GLY A 600 -25.33 -17.75 -13.91
N GLU A 601 -25.96 -16.66 -14.34
CA GLU A 601 -25.49 -15.26 -14.28
C GLU A 601 -25.00 -14.84 -12.88
N LEU A 602 -25.72 -15.23 -11.81
CA LEU A 602 -25.31 -14.94 -10.44
C LEU A 602 -23.94 -15.56 -10.08
N GLU A 603 -23.56 -16.70 -10.67
CA GLU A 603 -22.25 -17.32 -10.44
C GLU A 603 -21.14 -16.51 -11.12
N MET A 604 -21.43 -15.94 -12.29
CA MET A 604 -20.51 -15.06 -13.01
C MET A 604 -20.31 -13.75 -12.26
N GLU A 605 -21.37 -13.14 -11.73
CA GLU A 605 -21.25 -11.96 -10.86
C GLU A 605 -20.44 -12.27 -9.59
N LEU A 606 -20.66 -13.44 -8.96
CA LEU A 606 -19.87 -13.88 -7.80
C LEU A 606 -18.39 -14.09 -8.15
N LYS A 607 -18.11 -14.64 -9.33
CA LYS A 607 -16.75 -14.82 -9.85
C LYS A 607 -16.08 -13.47 -10.07
N ASN A 608 -16.76 -12.51 -10.70
CA ASN A 608 -16.25 -11.15 -10.90
C ASN A 608 -15.91 -10.49 -9.56
N ALA A 609 -16.76 -10.62 -8.55
CA ALA A 609 -16.48 -10.11 -7.21
C ALA A 609 -15.23 -10.76 -6.57
N LYS A 610 -15.03 -12.08 -6.76
CA LYS A 610 -13.80 -12.78 -6.35
C LYS A 610 -12.56 -12.29 -7.09
N VAL A 611 -12.68 -11.96 -8.38
CA VAL A 611 -11.60 -11.41 -9.19
C VAL A 611 -11.23 -10.00 -8.70
N THR A 612 -12.22 -9.13 -8.49
CA THR A 612 -12.00 -7.78 -7.95
C THR A 612 -11.30 -7.84 -6.58
N ALA A 613 -11.74 -8.72 -5.67
CA ALA A 613 -11.08 -8.90 -4.37
C ALA A 613 -9.64 -9.43 -4.47
N HIS A 614 -9.34 -10.24 -5.48
CA HIS A 614 -8.00 -10.79 -5.67
C HIS A 614 -7.03 -9.76 -6.24
N ASN A 615 -7.50 -8.97 -7.20
CA ASN A 615 -6.73 -7.93 -7.88
C ASN A 615 -6.71 -6.60 -7.12
N ALA A 616 -7.39 -6.54 -5.97
CA ALA A 616 -7.45 -5.36 -5.14
C ALA A 616 -6.06 -4.96 -4.63
N ASN A 617 -5.65 -3.74 -4.97
CA ASN A 617 -4.36 -3.17 -4.57
C ASN A 617 -4.53 -2.12 -3.48
N THR A 618 -5.74 -1.60 -3.27
CA THR A 618 -6.11 -0.59 -2.28
C THR A 618 -7.26 -1.06 -1.40
N VAL A 619 -7.54 -0.33 -0.31
CA VAL A 619 -8.73 -0.56 0.53
C VAL A 619 -10.01 -0.42 -0.30
N ASP A 620 -10.07 0.58 -1.18
CA ASP A 620 -11.27 0.89 -1.97
C ASP A 620 -11.61 -0.25 -2.93
N ASP A 621 -10.61 -0.83 -3.60
CA ASP A 621 -10.82 -2.00 -4.45
C ASP A 621 -11.40 -3.21 -3.67
N VAL A 622 -11.01 -3.38 -2.40
CA VAL A 622 -11.56 -4.43 -1.54
C VAL A 622 -12.99 -4.08 -1.12
N LYS A 623 -13.28 -2.81 -0.82
CA LYS A 623 -14.64 -2.32 -0.53
C LYS A 623 -15.56 -2.57 -1.74
N ASP A 624 -15.09 -2.29 -2.95
CA ASP A 624 -15.82 -2.58 -4.21
C ASP A 624 -16.12 -4.07 -4.37
N ALA A 625 -15.16 -4.94 -4.07
CA ALA A 625 -15.40 -6.38 -4.12
C ALA A 625 -16.43 -6.84 -3.08
N ILE A 626 -16.39 -6.26 -1.87
CA ILE A 626 -17.40 -6.51 -0.83
C ILE A 626 -18.79 -6.06 -1.30
N THR A 627 -18.87 -4.90 -1.95
CA THR A 627 -20.09 -4.36 -2.56
C THR A 627 -20.66 -5.36 -3.55
N GLN A 628 -19.85 -5.82 -4.52
CA GLN A 628 -20.29 -6.80 -5.52
C GLN A 628 -20.79 -8.11 -4.89
N VAL A 629 -20.12 -8.66 -3.86
CA VAL A 629 -20.60 -9.87 -3.16
C VAL A 629 -21.94 -9.63 -2.45
N ASN A 630 -22.18 -8.45 -1.88
CA ASN A 630 -23.47 -8.15 -1.24
C ASN A 630 -24.59 -8.07 -2.27
N THR A 631 -24.34 -7.45 -3.43
CA THR A 631 -25.32 -7.41 -4.53
C THR A 631 -25.68 -8.82 -4.97
N VAL A 632 -24.69 -9.69 -5.16
CA VAL A 632 -24.91 -11.09 -5.51
C VAL A 632 -25.72 -11.80 -4.43
N LYS A 633 -25.40 -11.57 -3.16
CA LYS A 633 -26.14 -12.15 -2.04
C LYS A 633 -27.62 -11.73 -2.06
N ALA A 634 -27.90 -10.44 -2.17
CA ALA A 634 -29.27 -9.91 -2.17
C ALA A 634 -30.09 -10.48 -3.35
N LYS A 635 -29.52 -10.47 -4.56
CA LYS A 635 -30.14 -11.10 -5.73
C LYS A 635 -30.38 -12.59 -5.52
N ALA A 636 -29.41 -13.31 -4.95
CA ALA A 636 -29.53 -14.75 -4.70
C ALA A 636 -30.57 -15.08 -3.61
N ASP A 637 -30.66 -14.27 -2.55
CA ASP A 637 -31.68 -14.40 -1.50
C ASP A 637 -33.09 -14.18 -2.06
N LYS A 638 -33.29 -13.10 -2.84
CA LYS A 638 -34.56 -12.83 -3.55
C LYS A 638 -34.93 -13.98 -4.47
N TYR A 639 -33.97 -14.46 -5.26
CA TYR A 639 -34.16 -15.58 -6.18
C TYR A 639 -34.57 -16.87 -5.45
N VAL A 640 -33.94 -17.18 -4.31
CA VAL A 640 -34.33 -18.33 -3.47
C VAL A 640 -35.71 -18.15 -2.85
N GLN A 641 -36.06 -16.95 -2.41
CA GLN A 641 -37.38 -16.65 -1.85
C GLN A 641 -38.48 -16.81 -2.91
N GLU A 642 -38.32 -16.24 -4.10
CA GLU A 642 -39.26 -16.41 -5.22
C GLU A 642 -39.44 -17.88 -5.60
N LEU A 643 -38.35 -18.67 -5.60
CA LEU A 643 -38.44 -20.12 -5.84
C LEU A 643 -39.22 -20.85 -4.72
N LYS A 644 -39.04 -20.46 -3.45
CA LYS A 644 -39.77 -21.05 -2.32
C LYS A 644 -41.25 -20.70 -2.34
N GLU A 645 -41.59 -19.43 -2.54
CA GLU A 645 -42.98 -18.93 -2.63
C GLU A 645 -43.74 -19.63 -3.77
N ARG A 646 -43.08 -19.80 -4.92
CA ARG A 646 -43.66 -20.54 -6.05
C ARG A 646 -43.85 -22.02 -5.78
N ILE A 647 -42.97 -22.65 -4.99
CA ILE A 647 -43.15 -24.04 -4.53
C ILE A 647 -44.35 -24.12 -3.58
N SER A 648 -44.51 -23.18 -2.63
CA SER A 648 -45.65 -23.19 -1.70
C SER A 648 -47.00 -22.95 -2.39
N HIS A 649 -47.07 -22.06 -3.38
CA HIS A 649 -48.28 -21.85 -4.17
C HIS A 649 -48.66 -23.05 -5.06
N LEU A 650 -47.76 -24.02 -5.24
CA LEU A 650 -48.05 -25.27 -5.95
C LEU A 650 -48.63 -26.36 -5.05
N ASP A 651 -48.40 -26.27 -3.73
CA ASP A 651 -48.98 -27.18 -2.73
C ASP A 651 -50.44 -26.77 -2.36
N GLU A 652 -50.89 -25.58 -2.77
CA GLU A 652 -52.28 -25.14 -2.66
C GLU A 652 -53.09 -25.72 -3.84
N ASP A 653 -53.99 -26.68 -3.57
CA ASP A 653 -54.89 -27.31 -4.56
C ASP A 653 -55.82 -26.29 -5.24
N VAL A 654 -55.35 -25.66 -6.33
CA VAL A 654 -56.16 -24.75 -7.16
C VAL A 654 -56.41 -25.39 -8.53
N ASP A 655 -57.65 -25.82 -8.76
CA ASP A 655 -58.17 -26.28 -10.06
C ASP A 655 -58.37 -25.07 -11.00
N GLY A 656 -57.32 -24.72 -11.76
CA GLY A 656 -57.34 -23.70 -12.80
C GLY A 656 -56.19 -23.91 -13.81
N PRO A 657 -56.20 -23.25 -14.99
CA PRO A 657 -55.13 -23.39 -15.97
C PRO A 657 -53.79 -23.04 -15.32
N ARG A 658 -52.91 -24.05 -15.21
CA ARG A 658 -51.79 -24.10 -14.24
C ARG A 658 -50.59 -23.21 -14.57
N THR A 659 -50.65 -22.36 -15.60
CA THR A 659 -49.61 -21.37 -15.94
C THR A 659 -50.25 -20.06 -16.38
N THR A 660 -49.85 -18.96 -15.73
CA THR A 660 -49.98 -17.63 -16.34
C THR A 660 -48.81 -17.45 -17.33
N PRO A 661 -48.96 -16.70 -18.43
CA PRO A 661 -47.86 -16.41 -19.37
C PRO A 661 -46.59 -15.91 -18.69
N GLU A 662 -46.75 -15.10 -17.64
CA GLU A 662 -45.68 -14.57 -16.79
C GLU A 662 -44.90 -15.66 -16.05
N GLN A 663 -45.54 -16.78 -15.70
CA GLN A 663 -44.86 -17.93 -15.08
C GLN A 663 -43.96 -18.64 -16.09
N ASP A 664 -44.44 -18.84 -17.32
CA ASP A 664 -43.67 -19.53 -18.36
C ASP A 664 -42.47 -18.68 -18.83
N GLU A 665 -42.63 -17.36 -18.96
CA GLU A 665 -41.53 -16.44 -19.32
C GLU A 665 -40.40 -16.43 -18.28
N PHE A 666 -40.72 -16.40 -16.99
CA PHE A 666 -39.72 -16.47 -15.92
C PHE A 666 -38.95 -17.79 -15.95
N PHE A 667 -39.63 -18.91 -16.18
CA PHE A 667 -38.98 -20.23 -16.27
C PHE A 667 -38.10 -20.36 -17.50
N GLU A 668 -38.54 -19.86 -18.65
CA GLU A 668 -37.73 -19.87 -19.87
C GLU A 668 -36.47 -19.01 -19.73
N LYS A 669 -36.55 -17.87 -19.03
CA LYS A 669 -35.40 -17.03 -18.71
C LYS A 669 -34.38 -17.73 -17.80
N ILE A 670 -34.84 -18.41 -16.75
CA ILE A 670 -33.99 -19.18 -15.84
C ILE A 670 -33.35 -20.38 -16.55
N GLU A 671 -34.13 -21.08 -17.38
CA GLU A 671 -33.65 -22.22 -18.14
C GLU A 671 -32.57 -21.81 -19.15
N ALA A 672 -32.75 -20.66 -19.81
CA ALA A 672 -31.75 -20.10 -20.71
C ALA A 672 -30.46 -19.72 -19.97
N ASP A 673 -30.57 -18.99 -18.86
CA ASP A 673 -29.42 -18.57 -18.03
C ASP A 673 -28.61 -19.77 -17.53
N TYR A 674 -29.29 -20.78 -16.98
CA TYR A 674 -28.60 -21.98 -16.49
C TYR A 674 -27.92 -22.77 -17.62
N LYS A 675 -28.52 -22.87 -18.82
CA LYS A 675 -27.90 -23.56 -19.97
C LYS A 675 -26.64 -22.85 -20.45
N GLU A 676 -26.71 -21.53 -20.56
CA GLU A 676 -25.57 -20.71 -20.96
C GLU A 676 -24.42 -20.84 -19.94
N GLY A 677 -24.75 -20.72 -18.66
CA GLY A 677 -23.81 -20.90 -17.56
C GLY A 677 -23.09 -22.25 -17.53
N VAL A 678 -23.83 -23.33 -17.78
CA VAL A 678 -23.27 -24.69 -17.89
C VAL A 678 -22.31 -24.81 -19.07
N GLN A 679 -22.67 -24.26 -20.23
CA GLN A 679 -21.83 -24.31 -21.41
C GLN A 679 -20.52 -23.55 -21.18
N LEU A 680 -20.58 -22.37 -20.54
CA LEU A 680 -19.41 -21.59 -20.14
C LEU A 680 -18.47 -22.38 -19.22
N GLU A 681 -18.98 -23.15 -18.26
CA GLU A 681 -18.13 -23.97 -17.38
C GLU A 681 -17.50 -25.16 -18.12
N ILE A 682 -18.19 -25.76 -19.11
CA ILE A 682 -17.61 -26.77 -20.00
C ILE A 682 -16.45 -26.17 -20.80
N ASP A 683 -16.67 -25.01 -21.42
CA ASP A 683 -15.68 -24.32 -22.25
C ASP A 683 -14.47 -23.90 -21.40
N ARG A 684 -14.70 -23.43 -20.17
CA ARG A 684 -13.66 -23.13 -19.19
C ARG A 684 -12.82 -24.36 -18.81
N LYS A 685 -13.44 -25.52 -18.57
CA LYS A 685 -12.70 -26.77 -18.28
C LYS A 685 -11.83 -27.18 -19.47
N LEU A 686 -12.33 -27.01 -20.69
CA LEU A 686 -11.56 -27.25 -21.91
C LEU A 686 -10.39 -26.27 -22.04
N ALA A 687 -10.61 -24.98 -21.82
CA ALA A 687 -9.56 -23.95 -21.84
C ALA A 687 -8.47 -24.24 -20.79
N LYS A 688 -8.86 -24.60 -19.57
CA LYS A 688 -7.93 -25.01 -18.51
C LYS A 688 -7.11 -26.25 -18.89
N SER A 689 -7.72 -27.24 -19.54
CA SER A 689 -6.98 -28.42 -20.05
C SER A 689 -5.91 -28.01 -21.06
N LYS A 690 -6.28 -27.20 -22.06
CA LYS A 690 -5.36 -26.71 -23.10
C LYS A 690 -4.22 -25.85 -22.52
N PHE A 691 -4.52 -25.01 -21.55
CA PHE A 691 -3.52 -24.21 -20.84
C PHE A 691 -2.52 -25.11 -20.11
N ASN A 692 -3.01 -26.09 -19.34
CA ASN A 692 -2.16 -27.02 -18.60
C ASN A 692 -1.33 -27.94 -19.51
N GLU A 693 -1.86 -28.34 -20.66
CA GLU A 693 -1.10 -29.10 -21.68
C GLU A 693 0.12 -28.31 -22.19
N THR A 694 0.04 -26.99 -22.20
CA THR A 694 1.11 -26.09 -22.68
C THR A 694 2.03 -25.65 -21.54
N SER A 695 1.50 -25.29 -20.37
CA SER A 695 2.28 -24.73 -19.26
C SER A 695 3.09 -25.78 -18.51
N ARG A 696 2.51 -26.97 -18.27
CA ARG A 696 3.10 -28.00 -17.41
C ARG A 696 4.44 -28.53 -17.90
N PRO A 697 4.62 -28.90 -19.19
CA PRO A 697 5.92 -29.38 -19.68
C PRO A 697 7.02 -28.32 -19.53
N MET A 698 6.69 -27.06 -19.82
CA MET A 698 7.60 -25.93 -19.68
C MET A 698 7.97 -25.68 -18.22
N ARG A 699 6.98 -25.62 -17.32
CA ARG A 699 7.19 -25.41 -15.89
C ARG A 699 8.04 -26.52 -15.28
N ASP A 700 7.71 -27.79 -15.53
CA ASP A 700 8.43 -28.93 -14.95
C ASP A 700 9.90 -28.96 -15.41
N GLU A 701 10.19 -28.57 -16.66
CA GLU A 701 11.56 -28.44 -17.18
C GLU A 701 12.29 -27.22 -16.61
N LEU A 702 11.63 -26.06 -16.49
CA LEU A 702 12.18 -24.86 -15.84
C LEU A 702 12.48 -25.08 -14.34
N GLU A 703 11.62 -25.81 -13.63
CA GLU A 703 11.85 -26.22 -12.24
C GLU A 703 13.08 -27.13 -12.14
N MET A 704 13.24 -28.09 -13.06
CA MET A 704 14.42 -28.95 -13.11
C MET A 704 15.70 -28.14 -13.34
N LEU A 705 15.67 -27.17 -14.27
CA LEU A 705 16.80 -26.31 -14.58
C LEU A 705 17.15 -25.44 -13.37
N THR A 706 16.17 -24.80 -12.73
CA THR A 706 16.38 -23.87 -11.62
C THR A 706 16.71 -24.54 -10.27
N ALA A 707 16.22 -25.76 -10.00
CA ALA A 707 16.42 -26.47 -8.73
C ALA A 707 17.89 -26.88 -8.46
N LYS A 708 18.74 -27.01 -9.49
CA LYS A 708 20.17 -27.39 -9.34
C LYS A 708 21.09 -26.18 -9.09
N ALA A 709 20.68 -25.27 -8.22
CA ALA A 709 21.32 -23.96 -7.98
C ALA A 709 22.79 -23.95 -7.51
N LYS A 710 23.46 -25.11 -7.31
CA LYS A 710 24.91 -25.15 -7.02
C LYS A 710 25.82 -24.96 -8.25
N SER A 711 25.32 -24.86 -9.48
CA SER A 711 26.19 -24.71 -10.67
C SER A 711 26.11 -23.38 -11.42
N TRP A 712 25.22 -22.43 -11.15
CA TRP A 712 25.09 -21.24 -12.03
C TRP A 712 26.31 -20.31 -12.02
N LYS A 713 26.91 -20.10 -10.84
CA LYS A 713 28.18 -19.38 -10.73
C LYS A 713 29.32 -20.13 -11.44
N GLY A 714 29.26 -21.46 -11.46
CA GLY A 714 30.18 -22.34 -12.20
C GLY A 714 29.93 -22.36 -13.70
N ALA A 715 28.67 -22.31 -14.14
CA ALA A 715 28.27 -22.22 -15.54
C ALA A 715 28.70 -20.87 -16.12
N LYS A 716 28.44 -19.75 -15.43
CA LYS A 716 28.91 -18.41 -15.82
C LYS A 716 30.44 -18.34 -15.94
N ALA A 717 31.17 -18.96 -15.01
CA ALA A 717 32.62 -19.07 -15.09
C ALA A 717 33.09 -19.93 -16.27
N ALA A 718 32.37 -21.01 -16.58
CA ALA A 718 32.66 -21.89 -17.72
C ALA A 718 32.27 -21.29 -19.08
N LEU A 719 31.33 -20.34 -19.10
CA LEU A 719 30.84 -19.63 -20.29
C LEU A 719 31.77 -18.50 -20.76
N LYS A 720 32.60 -17.96 -19.86
CA LYS A 720 33.56 -16.88 -20.15
C LYS A 720 34.64 -17.39 -21.13
N GLY A 721 34.47 -17.08 -22.43
CA GLY A 721 35.41 -17.42 -23.49
C GLY A 721 34.82 -18.15 -24.71
N PHE A 722 33.52 -18.41 -24.76
CA PHE A 722 32.86 -19.02 -25.92
C PHE A 722 32.27 -17.96 -26.87
N PRO A 723 32.67 -17.89 -28.16
CA PRO A 723 32.28 -16.80 -29.07
C PRO A 723 30.78 -16.72 -29.41
N ARG A 724 30.04 -17.80 -29.13
CA ARG A 724 28.65 -17.98 -29.57
C ARG A 724 27.60 -17.65 -28.50
N ILE A 725 28.04 -17.48 -27.25
CA ILE A 725 27.22 -16.97 -26.16
C ILE A 725 27.76 -15.60 -25.86
N ASP A 726 26.99 -14.59 -26.26
CA ASP A 726 27.27 -13.24 -25.85
C ASP A 726 27.03 -13.13 -24.35
N THR A 727 28.11 -13.14 -23.57
CA THR A 727 28.06 -13.03 -22.10
C THR A 727 27.48 -11.71 -21.62
N ALA A 728 27.29 -10.72 -22.50
CA ALA A 728 26.56 -9.48 -22.21
C ALA A 728 25.04 -9.63 -22.37
N ASN A 729 24.56 -10.60 -23.17
CA ASN A 729 23.15 -10.75 -23.54
C ASN A 729 22.47 -12.03 -23.00
N TYR A 730 23.23 -13.09 -22.72
CA TYR A 730 22.72 -14.32 -22.11
C TYR A 730 22.73 -14.20 -20.58
N ASP A 731 21.55 -13.89 -20.01
CA ASP A 731 21.37 -13.81 -18.56
C ASP A 731 20.69 -15.07 -18.00
N PRO A 732 21.42 -15.93 -17.27
CA PRO A 732 20.87 -17.16 -16.71
C PRO A 732 19.77 -16.96 -15.66
N THR A 733 19.60 -15.75 -15.10
CA THR A 733 18.47 -15.47 -14.19
C THR A 733 17.14 -15.45 -14.93
N ARG A 734 17.14 -15.23 -16.25
CA ARG A 734 15.92 -15.22 -17.08
C ARG A 734 15.13 -16.53 -17.02
N PHE A 735 15.76 -17.69 -16.81
CA PHE A 735 15.02 -18.95 -16.59
C PHE A 735 14.27 -18.97 -15.26
N LYS A 736 14.81 -18.32 -14.23
CA LYS A 736 14.16 -18.18 -12.92
C LYS A 736 13.02 -17.16 -13.00
N ASP A 737 13.24 -16.07 -13.70
CA ASP A 737 12.23 -15.02 -13.93
C ASP A 737 11.09 -15.58 -14.77
N LEU A 738 11.39 -16.31 -15.85
CA LEU A 738 10.39 -17.00 -16.68
C LEU A 738 9.61 -18.06 -15.87
N LEU A 739 10.26 -18.81 -14.98
CA LEU A 739 9.56 -19.74 -14.08
C LEU A 739 8.60 -19.01 -13.13
N ALA A 740 9.00 -17.85 -12.62
CA ALA A 740 8.16 -17.03 -11.77
C ALA A 740 6.96 -16.47 -12.54
N GLU A 741 7.17 -15.98 -13.77
CA GLU A 741 6.11 -15.49 -14.65
C GLU A 741 5.12 -16.58 -15.05
N VAL A 742 5.60 -17.79 -15.38
CA VAL A 742 4.71 -18.93 -15.68
C VAL A 742 3.87 -19.33 -14.46
N LYS A 743 4.46 -19.35 -13.26
CA LYS A 743 3.73 -19.64 -12.01
C LYS A 743 2.72 -18.56 -11.66
N LEU A 744 3.10 -17.30 -11.87
CA LEU A 744 2.23 -16.15 -11.66
C LEU A 744 1.03 -16.20 -12.63
N LEU A 745 1.28 -16.50 -13.90
CA LEU A 745 0.22 -16.67 -14.90
C LEU A 745 -0.68 -17.88 -14.58
N GLU A 746 -0.14 -19.01 -14.13
CA GLU A 746 -0.92 -20.16 -13.64
C GLU A 746 -1.83 -19.77 -12.48
N GLN A 747 -1.33 -18.95 -11.56
CA GLN A 747 -2.08 -18.46 -10.40
C GLN A 747 -3.17 -17.47 -10.82
N GLU A 748 -2.86 -16.49 -11.68
CA GLU A 748 -3.81 -15.53 -12.25
C GLU A 748 -4.95 -16.25 -12.99
N CYS A 749 -4.63 -17.20 -13.88
CA CYS A 749 -5.63 -18.01 -14.58
C CYS A 749 -6.49 -18.85 -13.63
N ALA A 750 -5.89 -19.39 -12.57
CA ALA A 750 -6.62 -20.20 -11.59
C ALA A 750 -7.66 -19.39 -10.81
N VAL A 751 -7.36 -18.13 -10.52
CA VAL A 751 -8.27 -17.22 -9.83
C VAL A 751 -9.31 -16.67 -10.80
N ASN A 752 -8.86 -16.14 -11.94
CA ASN A 752 -9.70 -15.36 -12.86
C ASN A 752 -10.45 -16.21 -13.87
N SER A 753 -10.18 -17.52 -13.93
CA SER A 753 -10.79 -18.43 -14.91
C SER A 753 -10.46 -18.10 -16.36
N SER A 754 -9.58 -17.14 -16.61
CA SER A 754 -9.23 -16.55 -17.90
C SER A 754 -8.20 -17.38 -18.68
N TYR A 755 -8.30 -18.71 -18.59
CA TYR A 755 -7.35 -19.62 -19.23
C TYR A 755 -7.29 -19.42 -20.74
N GLU A 756 -8.42 -19.07 -21.39
CA GLU A 756 -8.48 -18.82 -22.82
C GLU A 756 -7.82 -17.49 -23.22
N GLU A 757 -8.13 -16.40 -22.51
CA GLU A 757 -7.55 -15.07 -22.74
C GLU A 757 -6.03 -15.07 -22.54
N ASN A 758 -5.56 -15.78 -21.51
CA ASN A 758 -4.14 -15.87 -21.17
C ASN A 758 -3.35 -16.89 -22.01
N MET A 759 -3.99 -17.62 -22.93
CA MET A 759 -3.25 -18.51 -23.85
C MET A 759 -2.26 -17.73 -24.73
N GLY A 760 -2.58 -16.50 -25.11
CA GLY A 760 -1.67 -15.64 -25.89
C GLY A 760 -0.36 -15.39 -25.16
N ARG A 761 -0.46 -14.94 -23.90
CA ARG A 761 0.68 -14.68 -23.02
C ARG A 761 1.46 -15.95 -22.70
N LEU A 762 0.78 -17.09 -22.49
CA LEU A 762 1.45 -18.37 -22.29
C LEU A 762 2.25 -18.81 -23.53
N ASN A 763 1.73 -18.56 -24.73
CA ASN A 763 2.44 -18.86 -25.99
C ASN A 763 3.68 -17.97 -26.18
N GLU A 764 3.61 -16.70 -25.77
CA GLU A 764 4.77 -15.80 -25.76
C GLU A 764 5.87 -16.29 -24.80
N LEU A 765 5.49 -16.63 -23.56
CA LEU A 765 6.42 -17.23 -22.59
C LEU A 765 7.04 -18.53 -23.10
N LYS A 766 6.24 -19.36 -23.79
CA LYS A 766 6.74 -20.56 -24.47
C LYS A 766 7.71 -20.21 -25.62
N GLY A 767 7.43 -19.16 -26.39
CA GLY A 767 8.35 -18.68 -27.43
C GLY A 767 9.69 -18.24 -26.86
N MET A 768 9.68 -17.50 -25.75
CA MET A 768 10.90 -17.10 -25.02
C MET A 768 11.63 -18.33 -24.46
N TYR A 769 10.90 -19.27 -23.87
CA TYR A 769 11.43 -20.55 -23.40
C TYR A 769 12.13 -21.35 -24.50
N ASP A 770 11.46 -21.54 -25.65
CA ASP A 770 11.98 -22.31 -26.77
C ASP A 770 13.24 -21.66 -27.37
N ALA A 771 13.29 -20.32 -27.45
CA ALA A 771 14.47 -19.59 -27.87
C ALA A 771 15.67 -19.83 -26.93
N MET A 772 15.47 -19.66 -25.62
CA MET A 772 16.52 -19.88 -24.62
C MET A 772 16.98 -21.35 -24.56
N ARG A 773 16.05 -22.29 -24.72
CA ARG A 773 16.35 -23.72 -24.81
C ARG A 773 17.15 -24.06 -26.07
N GLY A 774 16.85 -23.40 -27.20
CA GLY A 774 17.59 -23.52 -28.44
C GLY A 774 19.05 -23.07 -28.30
N GLU A 775 19.28 -21.94 -27.63
CA GLU A 775 20.63 -21.45 -27.33
C GLU A 775 21.42 -22.41 -26.42
N LEU A 776 20.80 -22.91 -25.34
CA LEU A 776 21.40 -23.88 -24.43
C LEU A 776 21.78 -25.19 -25.15
N THR A 777 20.91 -25.65 -26.06
CA THR A 777 21.14 -26.85 -26.87
C THR A 777 22.29 -26.64 -27.86
N GLY A 778 22.34 -25.47 -28.51
CA GLY A 778 23.45 -25.08 -29.38
C GLY A 778 24.78 -25.04 -28.65
N PHE A 779 24.80 -24.52 -27.42
CA PHE A 779 25.97 -24.48 -26.55
C PHE A 779 26.50 -25.87 -26.18
N ARG A 780 25.62 -26.77 -25.74
CA ARG A 780 25.99 -28.15 -25.39
C ARG A 780 26.61 -28.89 -26.57
N GLU A 781 26.09 -28.67 -27.78
CA GLU A 781 26.62 -29.27 -29.01
C GLU A 781 28.01 -28.73 -29.40
N ASP A 782 28.29 -27.45 -29.13
CA ASP A 782 29.61 -26.88 -29.41
C ASP A 782 30.65 -27.31 -28.36
N ILE A 783 30.30 -27.41 -27.08
CA ILE A 783 31.17 -28.03 -26.06
C ILE A 783 31.47 -29.48 -26.42
N ALA A 784 30.49 -30.24 -26.89
CA ALA A 784 30.69 -31.63 -27.29
C ALA A 784 31.76 -31.77 -28.39
N LYS A 785 31.73 -30.90 -29.41
CA LYS A 785 32.78 -30.84 -30.44
C LYS A 785 34.14 -30.42 -29.88
N ASP A 786 34.11 -29.49 -28.94
CA ASP A 786 35.32 -28.99 -28.29
C ASP A 786 35.98 -30.02 -27.37
N VAL A 787 35.20 -30.92 -26.77
CA VAL A 787 35.68 -32.10 -26.04
C VAL A 787 36.40 -33.04 -26.99
N VAL A 788 35.89 -33.28 -28.21
CA VAL A 788 36.58 -34.09 -29.23
C VAL A 788 37.95 -33.48 -29.56
N LYS A 789 37.99 -32.18 -29.90
CA LYS A 789 39.24 -31.48 -30.23
C LYS A 789 40.23 -31.47 -29.06
N ALA A 790 39.75 -31.20 -27.85
CA ALA A 790 40.59 -31.19 -26.64
C ALA A 790 41.13 -32.59 -26.32
N THR A 791 40.33 -33.64 -26.55
CA THR A 791 40.74 -35.03 -26.39
C THR A 791 41.84 -35.40 -27.39
N GLU A 792 41.67 -35.04 -28.66
CA GLU A 792 42.69 -35.28 -29.69
C GLU A 792 44.00 -34.57 -29.37
N LYS A 793 43.93 -33.30 -28.92
CA LYS A 793 45.10 -32.54 -28.49
C LYS A 793 45.78 -33.15 -27.27
N ALA A 794 45.00 -33.66 -26.31
CA ALA A 794 45.52 -34.33 -25.13
C ALA A 794 46.25 -35.64 -25.49
N ILE A 795 45.64 -36.47 -26.35
CA ILE A 795 46.23 -37.73 -26.82
C ILE A 795 47.53 -37.46 -27.60
N ALA A 796 47.52 -36.50 -28.52
CA ALA A 796 48.73 -36.13 -29.27
C ALA A 796 49.87 -35.72 -28.32
N ARG A 797 49.56 -34.94 -27.27
CA ARG A 797 50.57 -34.52 -26.27
C ARG A 797 51.01 -35.66 -25.35
N MET A 798 50.15 -36.62 -25.04
CA MET A 798 50.55 -37.85 -24.34
C MET A 798 51.57 -38.64 -25.17
N GLU A 799 51.33 -38.79 -26.48
CA GLU A 799 52.23 -39.50 -27.39
C GLU A 799 53.57 -38.76 -27.57
N THR A 800 53.54 -37.43 -27.70
CA THR A 800 54.78 -36.61 -27.75
C THR A 800 55.59 -36.77 -26.46
N ALA A 801 54.95 -36.62 -25.30
CA ALA A 801 55.61 -36.76 -24.00
C ALA A 801 56.22 -38.15 -23.80
N LYS A 802 55.54 -39.20 -24.28
CA LYS A 802 56.04 -40.58 -24.23
C LYS A 802 57.26 -40.76 -25.13
N THR A 803 57.17 -40.34 -26.39
CA THR A 803 58.24 -40.48 -27.38
C THR A 803 59.49 -39.71 -26.97
N PHE A 804 59.31 -38.52 -26.40
CA PHE A 804 60.42 -37.71 -25.91
C PHE A 804 61.08 -38.34 -24.67
N ALA A 805 60.30 -38.80 -23.68
CA ALA A 805 60.86 -39.42 -22.48
C ALA A 805 61.58 -40.75 -22.79
N GLU A 806 61.03 -41.58 -23.67
CA GLU A 806 61.62 -42.89 -24.04
C GLU A 806 62.78 -42.79 -25.05
N GLY A 807 62.89 -41.68 -25.79
CA GLY A 807 63.91 -41.46 -26.81
C GLY A 807 64.79 -40.25 -26.54
N GLY A 808 64.24 -39.05 -26.73
CA GLY A 808 64.95 -37.76 -26.70
C GLY A 808 65.64 -37.44 -25.37
N PHE A 809 65.02 -37.77 -24.24
CA PHE A 809 65.63 -37.61 -22.92
C PHE A 809 66.84 -38.54 -22.74
N ILE A 810 66.75 -39.79 -23.21
CA ILE A 810 67.82 -40.78 -23.10
C ILE A 810 69.01 -40.36 -23.97
N THR A 811 68.77 -39.98 -25.23
CA THR A 811 69.82 -39.51 -26.14
C THR A 811 70.41 -38.16 -25.72
N GLY A 812 69.60 -37.24 -25.18
CA GLY A 812 70.05 -35.94 -24.67
C GLY A 812 70.93 -36.06 -23.42
N VAL A 813 70.61 -36.99 -22.52
CA VAL A 813 71.47 -37.32 -21.37
C VAL A 813 72.74 -38.03 -21.85
N ALA A 814 72.63 -39.01 -22.75
CA ALA A 814 73.79 -39.74 -23.28
C ALA A 814 74.76 -38.85 -24.06
N GLY A 815 74.27 -37.93 -24.90
CA GLY A 815 75.11 -37.01 -25.68
C GLY A 815 75.87 -35.97 -24.84
N LYS A 816 75.47 -35.74 -23.58
CA LYS A 816 76.22 -34.92 -22.62
C LYS A 816 77.14 -35.72 -21.70
N GLN A 817 76.98 -37.05 -21.68
CA GLN A 817 77.87 -37.96 -20.94
C GLN A 817 79.22 -38.16 -21.63
N ASP A 818 79.31 -37.94 -22.95
CA ASP A 818 80.59 -37.98 -23.70
C ASP A 818 81.56 -36.82 -23.34
N ALA A 819 81.13 -35.85 -22.52
CA ALA A 819 81.94 -34.67 -22.15
C ALA A 819 82.64 -34.75 -20.77
N GLY A 820 82.58 -35.90 -20.06
CA GLY A 820 83.59 -36.21 -19.04
C GLY A 820 83.22 -36.20 -17.55
N GLU A 821 81.95 -36.33 -17.13
CA GLU A 821 81.63 -36.57 -15.70
C GLU A 821 80.51 -37.62 -15.48
N ASN A 822 80.81 -38.59 -14.59
CA ASN A 822 79.97 -39.65 -14.01
C ASN A 822 78.89 -40.34 -14.87
N ILE A 823 79.18 -41.59 -15.25
CA ILE A 823 78.37 -42.44 -16.13
C ILE A 823 77.10 -42.93 -15.40
N VAL A 824 75.93 -42.42 -15.79
CA VAL A 824 74.64 -43.07 -15.47
C VAL A 824 74.40 -44.14 -16.53
N ASP A 825 74.27 -45.39 -16.12
CA ASP A 825 74.02 -46.53 -17.01
C ASP A 825 72.76 -46.31 -17.87
N THR A 826 72.91 -46.45 -19.19
CA THR A 826 71.83 -46.31 -20.18
C THR A 826 70.69 -47.29 -19.93
N SER A 827 70.95 -48.47 -19.37
CA SER A 827 69.91 -49.42 -18.97
C SER A 827 69.04 -48.88 -17.82
N THR A 828 69.66 -48.13 -16.90
CA THR A 828 68.99 -47.49 -15.76
C THR A 828 68.18 -46.27 -16.20
N LEU A 829 68.70 -45.47 -17.15
CA LEU A 829 67.96 -44.38 -17.80
C LEU A 829 66.74 -44.89 -18.57
N LYS A 830 66.86 -46.00 -19.30
CA LYS A 830 65.71 -46.66 -19.97
C LYS A 830 64.65 -47.11 -18.96
N ARG A 831 65.06 -47.70 -17.83
CA ARG A 831 64.12 -48.09 -16.76
C ARG A 831 63.46 -46.89 -16.11
N PHE A 832 64.18 -45.79 -15.89
CA PHE A 832 63.64 -44.54 -15.36
C PHE A 832 62.63 -43.90 -16.33
N ALA A 833 62.99 -43.75 -17.61
CA ALA A 833 62.10 -43.24 -18.65
C ALA A 833 60.82 -44.07 -18.77
N ALA A 834 60.94 -45.40 -18.76
CA ALA A 834 59.78 -46.30 -18.76
C ALA A 834 58.90 -46.13 -17.50
N CYS A 835 59.49 -45.82 -16.33
CA CYS A 835 58.71 -45.51 -15.13
C CYS A 835 57.98 -44.16 -15.23
N VAL A 836 58.54 -43.18 -15.94
CA VAL A 836 57.93 -41.86 -16.19
C VAL A 836 56.76 -41.96 -17.19
N THR A 837 56.87 -42.81 -18.21
CA THR A 837 55.85 -42.94 -19.27
C THR A 837 54.76 -43.97 -18.99
N LYS A 838 55.03 -44.99 -18.15
CA LYS A 838 54.05 -45.99 -17.70
C LYS A 838 52.69 -45.42 -17.26
N PRO A 839 52.60 -44.29 -16.54
CA PRO A 839 51.32 -43.69 -16.17
C PRO A 839 50.61 -42.93 -17.31
N ILE A 840 51.25 -42.65 -18.45
CA ILE A 840 50.69 -41.89 -19.58
C ILE A 840 50.04 -42.85 -20.59
N ILE A 841 48.81 -43.30 -20.29
CA ILE A 841 48.06 -44.23 -21.15
C ILE A 841 46.73 -43.57 -21.56
N PRO A 842 46.48 -43.36 -22.87
CA PRO A 842 45.25 -42.71 -23.33
C PRO A 842 44.00 -43.60 -23.21
N GLY A 843 44.14 -44.93 -23.20
CA GLY A 843 42.99 -45.86 -23.09
C GLY A 843 41.91 -45.62 -24.15
N ASP A 844 40.64 -45.74 -23.76
CA ASP A 844 39.48 -45.54 -24.65
C ASP A 844 39.03 -44.07 -24.78
N LEU A 845 39.85 -43.11 -24.32
CA LEU A 845 39.47 -41.70 -24.26
C LEU A 845 39.01 -41.13 -25.61
N ARG A 846 39.64 -41.56 -26.72
CA ARG A 846 39.25 -41.18 -28.09
C ARG A 846 37.86 -41.70 -28.45
N ALA A 847 37.56 -42.95 -28.11
CA ALA A 847 36.26 -43.56 -28.39
C ALA A 847 35.15 -42.88 -27.58
N GLN A 848 35.40 -42.59 -26.29
CA GLN A 848 34.44 -41.88 -25.45
C GLN A 848 34.19 -40.46 -25.95
N ALA A 849 35.22 -39.72 -26.37
CA ALA A 849 35.05 -38.38 -26.92
C ALA A 849 34.25 -38.38 -28.24
N GLN A 850 34.47 -39.36 -29.12
CA GLN A 850 33.68 -39.50 -30.35
C GLN A 850 32.20 -39.78 -30.07
N ILE A 851 31.89 -40.60 -29.05
CA ILE A 851 30.50 -40.82 -28.62
C ILE A 851 29.88 -39.51 -28.09
N ILE A 852 30.64 -38.71 -27.32
CA ILE A 852 30.18 -37.42 -26.80
C ILE A 852 29.88 -36.42 -27.92
N GLY A 853 30.72 -36.38 -28.97
CA GLY A 853 30.57 -35.47 -30.11
C GLY A 853 29.56 -35.89 -31.17
N ASP A 854 29.03 -37.11 -31.12
CA ASP A 854 28.12 -37.64 -32.14
C ASP A 854 26.66 -37.26 -31.87
N LYS A 855 26.14 -36.35 -32.69
CA LYS A 855 24.74 -35.87 -32.66
C LYS A 855 23.68 -36.97 -32.79
N LYS A 856 24.04 -38.14 -33.35
CA LYS A 856 23.11 -39.26 -33.55
C LYS A 856 22.99 -40.16 -32.32
N LYS A 857 23.89 -40.03 -31.34
CA LYS A 857 23.85 -40.80 -30.08
C LYS A 857 22.87 -40.20 -29.08
N SER A 858 22.24 -41.06 -28.28
CA SER A 858 21.28 -40.64 -27.26
C SER A 858 21.94 -39.83 -26.13
N LEU A 859 21.17 -38.99 -25.44
CA LEU A 859 21.67 -38.20 -24.31
C LEU A 859 22.26 -39.09 -23.19
N GLU A 860 21.65 -40.25 -22.95
CA GLU A 860 22.10 -41.21 -21.94
C GLU A 860 23.45 -41.84 -22.29
N GLU A 861 23.64 -42.25 -23.56
CA GLU A 861 24.92 -42.76 -24.05
C GLU A 861 26.03 -41.70 -23.96
N ARG A 862 25.73 -40.44 -24.33
CA ARG A 862 26.69 -39.34 -24.23
C ARG A 862 27.07 -39.02 -22.77
N LYS A 863 26.10 -39.04 -21.85
CA LYS A 863 26.34 -38.86 -20.41
C LYS A 863 27.22 -39.97 -19.84
N LYS A 864 26.96 -41.22 -20.24
CA LYS A 864 27.77 -42.38 -19.83
C LYS A 864 29.20 -42.26 -20.36
N ALA A 865 29.37 -41.88 -21.63
CA ALA A 865 30.68 -41.66 -22.24
C ALA A 865 31.46 -40.51 -21.55
N ARG A 866 30.77 -39.45 -21.13
CA ARG A 866 31.36 -38.34 -20.35
C ARG A 866 31.93 -38.83 -19.01
N GLU A 867 31.16 -39.59 -18.25
CA GLU A 867 31.61 -40.13 -16.95
C GLU A 867 32.79 -41.10 -17.12
N GLU A 868 32.76 -41.92 -18.18
CA GLU A 868 33.86 -42.85 -18.47
C GLU A 868 35.13 -42.10 -18.93
N ALA A 869 34.99 -41.02 -19.70
CA ALA A 869 36.10 -40.14 -20.04
C ALA A 869 36.70 -39.48 -18.79
N LEU A 870 35.88 -39.01 -17.83
CA LEU A 870 36.35 -38.46 -16.55
C LEU A 870 37.07 -39.50 -15.68
N ARG A 871 36.60 -40.77 -15.70
CA ARG A 871 37.27 -41.90 -15.04
C ARG A 871 38.65 -42.21 -15.61
N ILE A 872 38.93 -41.81 -16.85
CA ILE A 872 40.25 -41.92 -17.47
C ILE A 872 41.10 -40.68 -17.17
N VAL A 873 40.55 -39.47 -17.33
CA VAL A 873 41.29 -38.20 -17.19
C VAL A 873 41.74 -37.93 -15.75
N ARG A 874 40.89 -38.17 -14.75
CA ARG A 874 41.21 -37.87 -13.33
C ARG A 874 42.37 -38.69 -12.79
N PRO A 875 42.43 -40.02 -12.98
CA PRO A 875 43.61 -40.80 -12.58
C PRO A 875 44.89 -40.38 -13.30
N LEU A 876 44.81 -39.95 -14.57
CA LEU A 876 45.98 -39.43 -15.30
C LEU A 876 46.51 -38.14 -14.69
N LEU A 877 45.63 -37.19 -14.37
CA LEU A 877 45.99 -35.95 -13.67
C LEU A 877 46.59 -36.21 -12.28
N ALA A 878 45.95 -37.10 -11.50
CA ALA A 878 46.44 -37.45 -10.16
C ALA A 878 47.83 -38.12 -10.21
N ARG A 879 48.08 -38.99 -11.19
CA ARG A 879 49.39 -39.63 -11.39
C ARG A 879 50.45 -38.63 -11.86
N LEU A 880 50.11 -37.73 -12.78
CA LEU A 880 51.00 -36.64 -13.22
C LEU A 880 51.42 -35.72 -12.06
N ASP A 881 50.57 -35.53 -11.07
CA ASP A 881 50.84 -34.67 -9.90
C ASP A 881 51.42 -35.43 -8.70
N GLY A 882 51.20 -36.74 -8.61
CA GLY A 882 51.57 -37.57 -7.46
C GLY A 882 52.88 -38.33 -7.61
N ASP A 883 53.18 -38.83 -8.81
CA ASP A 883 54.22 -39.85 -9.01
C ASP A 883 55.65 -39.30 -8.83
N LYS A 884 56.46 -40.01 -8.04
CA LYS A 884 57.82 -39.57 -7.66
C LYS A 884 58.76 -39.55 -8.87
N ALA A 885 58.62 -40.50 -9.80
CA ALA A 885 59.42 -40.54 -11.01
C ALA A 885 59.14 -39.32 -11.91
N ILE A 886 57.86 -38.95 -12.08
CA ILE A 886 57.45 -37.77 -12.85
C ILE A 886 57.93 -36.48 -12.19
N LYS A 887 57.83 -36.36 -10.86
CA LYS A 887 58.35 -35.20 -10.12
C LYS A 887 59.86 -35.01 -10.29
N LEU A 888 60.61 -36.11 -10.25
CA LEU A 888 62.06 -36.10 -10.47
C LEU A 888 62.39 -35.77 -11.93
N TYR A 889 61.65 -36.33 -12.89
CA TYR A 889 61.78 -36.03 -14.32
C TYR A 889 61.56 -34.54 -14.61
N ARG A 890 60.50 -33.94 -14.06
CA ARG A 890 60.20 -32.50 -14.20
C ARG A 890 61.29 -31.58 -13.65
N ARG A 891 62.07 -32.05 -12.66
CA ARG A 891 63.15 -31.28 -12.00
C ARG A 891 64.52 -31.48 -12.66
N HIS A 892 64.62 -32.33 -13.69
CA HIS A 892 65.91 -32.68 -14.29
C HIS A 892 66.44 -31.54 -15.18
N PRO A 893 67.71 -31.12 -15.04
CA PRO A 893 68.27 -29.95 -15.74
C PRO A 893 68.42 -30.13 -17.26
N PHE A 894 68.32 -31.36 -17.78
CA PHE A 894 68.31 -31.66 -19.22
C PHE A 894 66.90 -31.75 -19.82
N GLY A 895 65.85 -31.46 -19.05
CA GLY A 895 64.47 -31.36 -19.52
C GLY A 895 64.16 -30.00 -20.14
N LEU A 896 64.88 -29.59 -21.18
CA LEU A 896 64.48 -28.46 -22.03
C LEU A 896 63.33 -28.94 -22.91
N ASP A 897 62.22 -28.19 -22.90
CA ASP A 897 60.87 -28.56 -23.35
C ASP A 897 60.23 -29.72 -22.56
N ASN A 898 59.93 -29.47 -21.29
CA ASN A 898 59.22 -30.41 -20.41
C ASN A 898 57.78 -30.69 -20.93
N ASP A 899 57.62 -31.58 -21.91
CA ASP A 899 56.33 -31.97 -22.52
C ASP A 899 55.29 -32.44 -21.49
N VAL A 900 55.75 -32.97 -20.35
CA VAL A 900 54.91 -33.38 -19.23
C VAL A 900 54.32 -32.16 -18.48
N ASN A 901 55.02 -31.02 -18.47
CA ASN A 901 54.48 -29.75 -17.94
C ASN A 901 53.47 -29.11 -18.89
N VAL A 902 53.58 -29.37 -20.20
CA VAL A 902 52.62 -28.92 -21.22
C VAL A 902 51.38 -29.82 -21.27
N LEU A 903 51.53 -31.12 -21.01
CA LEU A 903 50.44 -32.10 -20.98
C LEU A 903 49.43 -31.83 -19.86
N ARG A 904 49.89 -31.41 -18.67
CA ARG A 904 49.02 -31.16 -17.50
C ARG A 904 47.95 -30.08 -17.77
N PRO A 905 48.28 -28.86 -18.25
CA PRO A 905 47.27 -27.87 -18.62
C PRO A 905 46.24 -28.36 -19.65
N VAL A 906 46.66 -29.18 -20.62
CA VAL A 906 45.77 -29.71 -21.66
C VAL A 906 44.78 -30.73 -21.08
N LEU A 907 45.22 -31.58 -20.14
CA LEU A 907 44.35 -32.51 -19.44
C LEU A 907 43.38 -31.81 -18.48
N VAL A 908 43.83 -30.75 -17.79
CA VAL A 908 42.94 -29.91 -16.96
C VAL A 908 41.88 -29.22 -17.82
N GLN A 909 42.25 -28.68 -18.98
CA GLN A 909 41.27 -28.12 -19.93
C GLN A 909 40.26 -29.16 -20.41
N LEU A 910 40.70 -30.39 -20.67
CA LEU A 910 39.79 -31.49 -21.03
C LEU A 910 38.85 -31.86 -19.88
N GLU A 911 39.35 -31.96 -18.64
CA GLU A 911 38.51 -32.21 -17.46
C GLU A 911 37.46 -31.11 -17.28
N VAL A 912 37.86 -29.84 -17.38
CA VAL A 912 36.94 -28.71 -17.29
C VAL A 912 35.86 -28.81 -18.37
N LYS A 913 36.22 -29.05 -19.64
CA LYS A 913 35.23 -29.20 -20.72
C LYS A 913 34.27 -30.37 -20.51
N LEU A 914 34.76 -31.51 -20.01
CA LEU A 914 33.93 -32.68 -19.65
C LEU A 914 33.00 -32.40 -18.46
N LEU A 915 33.42 -31.54 -17.52
CA LEU A 915 32.57 -31.10 -16.40
C LEU A 915 31.53 -30.07 -16.85
N THR A 916 31.87 -29.17 -17.76
CA THR A 916 30.92 -28.18 -18.30
C THR A 916 29.79 -28.85 -19.08
N LEU A 917 30.05 -29.97 -19.76
CA LEU A 917 29.04 -30.77 -20.46
C LEU A 917 28.01 -31.44 -19.51
N ALA A 918 28.25 -31.40 -18.19
CA ALA A 918 27.33 -31.93 -17.16
C ALA A 918 26.23 -30.94 -16.74
N ALA A 919 26.46 -29.64 -16.98
CA ALA A 919 25.51 -28.55 -16.74
C ALA A 919 24.54 -28.43 -17.92
#